data_AF-A0A365K5C3-F1
#
_entry.id   AF-A0A365K5C3-F1
#
_cell.length_a   1.000
_cell.length_b   1.000
_cell.length_c   1.000
_cell.angle_alpha   90.00
_cell.angle_beta   90.00
_cell.angle_gamma   90.00
#
_symmetry.space_group_name_H-M   'P 1'
#
loop_
_entity.id
_entity.type
_entity.pdbx_description
1 polymer ?
#
loop_
_entity_poly.entity_id
_entity_poly.type
_entity_poly.pdbx_seq_one_letter_code
_entity_poly.pdbx_strand_id
1 'polypeptide(L)'
;MQTILKLRWPIMIGLIVLTAALFLLAPNLTEQAEEAGSFQLSEQADSQRAATILESADVSGQTISLVIELEAELDDASEQQLADMRTEIEALGDPVTTVLNPFESEELEEQLISDDRRTVLLPVSVEGNDEEVVALADEIRETIVPDDLTVYLTGEAIINQDVNTSAQEGLKKTEIITVILIFGLLLAVFRSFITPIIPLVAVGLSYLLSQSLVAFFIDWFGFPVSNYTQIFLVAILFGLGTDYCILLLSRYKEELTEGKGVQEAILNTYRTAGKTLFISGFSGFIAFAAIGFAEFPIFKSAVAVAVGIAVLLVVLFTVMPFFMAVLKDKLFWPSKGSASHKDSNLWIWIGKLSVNRPLWSMLLVAAITVPLLFSYNNDLSFNTVDEISSDYESVKGLDAIEDAFGAGNTMPVQVVIKGEEDLTAEETVPYLDALAQDMQKVEGVDMVRAITRPTGSVIDEFFVDHQLGLIAEGLEEANDGIGEVQSGLGEIETNLEAISGQAGGAGLREAAAGLAQVNGQLEQVSGGLQQTGNIEQTVGALAQVNAGLSEIEQGLNGAAGQYDELAAGLGELAQGVGASSEGLTEISEGLTEIADTLAGISDSEAVRGTGIYLPEGTLQEEEFEPLLEQYAFADGEGMLMEIVLEEDPYSPEAIDIVTDLKEAAERSINGTPLEEVDIAYGGVPSINSDLKDISESDFTRTVSIMLVSLFVVLAVLLRSFIMPLYMIASLLLTYYSSIAITELIFVGWLGYDGITWAVPFFGFVMLVSLGIDYSIFLLDRYREEALTAADFSKAMHRSMAKMGTVIITAAILLAGTFGAMLPSGVLSLMQIAAIVITGLLLYGLIVLPLLVPAVTVSFAGGAWWPFGLKKKK
;
A
#
# COMPACT_ATOMS: atom_id res chain seq x y z
N MET A 1 -7.70 -12.17 49.43
CA MET A 1 -8.76 -13.20 49.31
C MET A 1 -9.79 -13.19 50.44
N GLN A 2 -9.42 -13.32 51.73
CA GLN A 2 -10.42 -13.32 52.83
C GLN A 2 -11.31 -12.06 52.83
N THR A 3 -10.73 -10.88 52.58
CA THR A 3 -11.47 -9.62 52.45
C THR A 3 -12.46 -9.65 51.29
N ILE A 4 -12.03 -10.15 50.13
CA ILE A 4 -12.86 -10.30 48.92
C ILE A 4 -14.08 -11.19 49.21
N LEU A 5 -13.86 -12.32 49.90
CA LEU A 5 -14.96 -13.22 50.28
C LEU A 5 -15.95 -12.58 51.26
N LYS A 6 -15.48 -11.73 52.17
CA LYS A 6 -16.35 -10.99 53.11
C LYS A 6 -17.18 -9.92 52.39
N LEU A 7 -16.58 -9.22 51.43
CA LEU A 7 -17.20 -8.10 50.67
C LEU A 7 -17.70 -8.52 49.29
N ARG A 8 -17.92 -9.82 49.06
CA ARG A 8 -18.23 -10.39 47.73
C ARG A 8 -19.42 -9.74 47.01
N TRP A 9 -20.48 -9.38 47.75
CA TRP A 9 -21.67 -8.74 47.18
C TRP A 9 -21.42 -7.28 46.82
N PRO A 10 -20.92 -6.41 47.74
CA PRO A 10 -20.52 -5.05 47.38
C PRO A 10 -19.54 -5.00 46.21
N ILE A 11 -18.54 -5.88 46.17
CA ILE A 11 -17.55 -5.93 45.09
C ILE A 11 -18.22 -6.30 43.77
N MET A 12 -19.03 -7.36 43.73
CA MET A 12 -19.71 -7.78 42.49
C MET A 12 -20.69 -6.72 41.98
N ILE A 13 -21.49 -6.11 42.87
CA ILE A 13 -22.42 -5.05 42.49
C ILE A 13 -21.65 -3.83 42.00
N GLY A 14 -20.61 -3.41 42.71
CA GLY A 14 -19.77 -2.29 42.31
C GLY A 14 -19.09 -2.52 40.96
N LEU A 15 -18.61 -3.73 40.70
CA LEU A 15 -18.01 -4.10 39.41
C LEU A 15 -19.04 -4.04 38.28
N ILE A 16 -20.24 -4.63 38.46
CA ILE A 16 -21.29 -4.60 37.43
C ILE A 16 -21.74 -3.16 37.15
N VAL A 17 -21.94 -2.35 38.19
CA VAL A 17 -22.32 -0.94 38.05
C VAL A 17 -21.22 -0.15 37.35
N LEU A 18 -19.94 -0.39 37.70
CA LEU A 18 -18.81 0.24 37.04
C LEU A 18 -18.73 -0.17 35.57
N THR A 19 -18.89 -1.45 35.24
CA THR A 19 -18.91 -1.93 33.85
C THR A 19 -20.03 -1.29 33.06
N ALA A 20 -21.24 -1.26 33.60
CA ALA A 20 -22.38 -0.63 32.92
C ALA A 20 -22.19 0.89 32.77
N ALA A 21 -21.66 1.56 33.79
CA ALA A 21 -21.40 3.00 33.73
C ALA A 21 -20.30 3.34 32.71
N LEU A 22 -19.18 2.62 32.72
CA LEU A 22 -18.10 2.82 31.76
C LEU A 22 -18.56 2.50 30.34
N PHE A 23 -19.26 1.39 30.12
CA PHE A 23 -19.73 1.00 28.79
C PHE A 23 -20.74 2.00 28.19
N LEU A 24 -21.59 2.62 29.01
CA LEU A 24 -22.57 3.61 28.54
C LEU A 24 -21.97 5.02 28.35
N LEU A 25 -20.84 5.31 28.98
CA LEU A 25 -20.20 6.63 28.94
C LEU A 25 -18.97 6.68 28.03
N ALA A 26 -18.37 5.52 27.73
CA ALA A 26 -17.19 5.43 26.90
C ALA A 26 -17.52 5.70 25.44
N PRO A 27 -16.59 6.31 24.70
CA PRO A 27 -16.64 6.34 23.24
C PRO A 27 -16.70 4.94 22.65
N ASN A 28 -17.14 4.86 21.39
CA ASN A 28 -17.16 3.62 20.64
C ASN A 28 -15.75 3.29 20.14
N LEU A 29 -15.13 2.27 20.74
CA LEU A 29 -13.77 1.86 20.37
C LEU A 29 -13.67 1.41 18.90
N THR A 30 -14.75 0.85 18.32
CA THR A 30 -14.75 0.41 16.93
C THR A 30 -14.68 1.59 15.98
N GLU A 31 -15.49 2.63 16.24
CA GLU A 31 -15.51 3.88 15.48
C GLU A 31 -14.17 4.62 15.59
N GLN A 32 -13.58 4.67 16.79
CA GLN A 32 -12.23 5.24 16.97
C GLN A 32 -11.12 4.47 16.25
N ALA A 33 -11.28 3.16 16.06
CA ALA A 33 -10.32 2.35 15.32
C ALA A 33 -10.43 2.58 13.80
N GLU A 34 -11.66 2.84 13.33
CA GLU A 34 -12.00 3.21 11.96
C GLU A 34 -11.48 4.61 11.63
N GLU A 35 -11.76 5.61 12.46
CA GLU A 35 -11.23 6.98 12.31
C GLU A 35 -9.69 7.05 12.34
N ALA A 36 -9.03 6.13 13.04
CA ALA A 36 -7.58 6.09 13.11
C ALA A 36 -6.91 5.55 11.83
N GLY A 37 -7.68 5.02 10.89
CA GLY A 37 -7.20 4.56 9.59
C GLY A 37 -6.39 3.25 9.59
N SER A 38 -6.26 2.67 8.38
CA SER A 38 -5.46 1.47 8.08
C SER A 38 -3.95 1.77 8.05
N PHE A 39 -3.57 2.98 7.64
CA PHE A 39 -2.20 3.46 7.54
C PHE A 39 -1.96 4.62 8.50
N GLN A 40 -0.98 4.46 9.40
CA GLN A 40 -0.59 5.51 10.34
C GLN A 40 0.91 5.79 10.16
N LEU A 41 1.24 6.40 9.02
CA LEU A 41 2.59 6.80 8.65
C LEU A 41 2.97 8.12 9.33
N SER A 42 4.27 8.40 9.43
CA SER A 42 4.75 9.67 9.98
C SER A 42 4.57 10.80 8.96
N GLU A 43 4.33 12.03 9.41
CA GLU A 43 4.33 13.24 8.57
C GLU A 43 5.65 13.47 7.78
N GLN A 44 6.71 12.73 8.10
CA GLN A 44 8.02 12.80 7.43
C GLN A 44 8.18 11.75 6.33
N ALA A 45 7.27 10.78 6.25
CA ALA A 45 7.25 9.78 5.18
C ALA A 45 6.94 10.47 3.84
N ASP A 46 7.58 10.04 2.75
CA ASP A 46 7.47 10.75 1.48
C ASP A 46 6.04 10.73 0.93
N SER A 47 5.31 9.63 1.13
CA SER A 47 3.88 9.51 0.79
C SER A 47 3.01 10.53 1.54
N GLN A 48 3.29 10.76 2.82
CA GLN A 48 2.57 11.75 3.62
C GLN A 48 2.96 13.18 3.22
N ARG A 49 4.22 13.41 2.86
CA ARG A 49 4.68 14.70 2.33
C ARG A 49 4.03 15.02 0.99
N ALA A 50 3.94 14.05 0.09
CA ALA A 50 3.26 14.19 -1.19
C ALA A 50 1.78 14.55 -1.00
N ALA A 51 1.07 13.79 -0.15
CA ALA A 51 -0.32 14.10 0.21
C ALA A 51 -0.48 15.51 0.80
N THR A 52 0.42 15.92 1.71
CA THR A 52 0.40 17.26 2.33
C THR A 52 0.62 18.37 1.30
N ILE A 53 1.54 18.17 0.34
CA ILE A 53 1.82 19.16 -0.71
C ILE A 53 0.59 19.34 -1.60
N LEU A 54 -0.02 18.24 -2.06
CA LEU A 54 -1.22 18.27 -2.90
C LEU A 54 -2.41 18.90 -2.17
N GLU A 55 -2.68 18.49 -0.93
CA GLU A 55 -3.75 19.06 -0.10
C GLU A 55 -3.55 20.57 0.12
N SER A 56 -2.32 21.02 0.35
CA SER A 56 -2.02 22.44 0.55
C SER A 56 -2.23 23.30 -0.70
N ALA A 57 -2.23 22.68 -1.87
CA ALA A 57 -2.40 23.30 -3.16
C ALA A 57 -3.84 23.24 -3.70
N ASP A 58 -4.80 22.78 -2.87
CA ASP A 58 -6.20 22.54 -3.29
C ASP A 58 -6.32 21.51 -4.44
N VAL A 59 -5.28 20.68 -4.60
CA VAL A 59 -5.29 19.59 -5.57
C VAL A 59 -5.92 18.39 -4.89
N SER A 60 -7.01 17.92 -5.49
CA SER A 60 -7.67 16.70 -5.09
C SER A 60 -6.67 15.53 -5.07
N GLY A 61 -6.26 15.11 -3.88
CA GLY A 61 -5.40 13.94 -3.71
C GLY A 61 -6.13 12.61 -3.88
N GLN A 62 -7.47 12.63 -4.04
CA GLN A 62 -8.29 11.42 -4.14
C GLN A 62 -9.06 11.36 -5.46
N THR A 63 -9.15 10.16 -6.01
CA THR A 63 -9.84 9.88 -7.27
C THR A 63 -10.78 8.71 -7.09
N ILE A 64 -12.03 8.87 -7.54
CA ILE A 64 -12.94 7.75 -7.80
C ILE A 64 -12.80 7.40 -9.27
N SER A 65 -12.42 6.16 -9.57
CA SER A 65 -12.42 5.65 -10.95
C SER A 65 -13.68 4.85 -11.18
N LEU A 66 -14.54 5.34 -12.09
CA LEU A 66 -15.61 4.54 -12.66
C LEU A 66 -15.03 3.73 -13.81
N VAL A 67 -15.03 2.40 -13.66
CA VAL A 67 -14.55 1.46 -14.68
C VAL A 67 -15.76 0.89 -15.40
N ILE A 68 -15.98 1.29 -16.64
CA ILE A 68 -17.11 0.87 -17.46
C ILE A 68 -16.68 -0.26 -18.39
N GLU A 69 -17.27 -1.45 -18.23
CA GLU A 69 -17.12 -2.58 -19.15
C GLU A 69 -18.31 -2.66 -20.13
N LEU A 70 -18.01 -2.55 -21.43
CA LEU A 70 -18.98 -2.59 -22.52
C LEU A 70 -19.06 -4.00 -23.14
N GLU A 71 -20.28 -4.46 -23.44
CA GLU A 71 -20.47 -5.75 -24.15
C GLU A 71 -19.96 -5.73 -25.61
N ALA A 72 -19.87 -4.55 -26.20
CA ALA A 72 -19.42 -4.30 -27.57
C ALA A 72 -18.44 -3.12 -27.61
N GLU A 73 -17.74 -2.94 -28.74
CA GLU A 73 -16.89 -1.77 -28.94
C GLU A 73 -17.70 -0.48 -28.80
N LEU A 74 -17.10 0.54 -28.19
CA LEU A 74 -17.69 1.85 -27.96
C LEU A 74 -18.30 2.42 -29.25
N ASP A 75 -19.58 2.78 -29.19
CA ASP A 75 -20.32 3.42 -30.27
C ASP A 75 -20.87 4.80 -29.84
N ASP A 76 -21.39 5.57 -30.79
CA ASP A 76 -21.94 6.92 -30.55
C ASP A 76 -23.03 6.96 -29.46
N ALA A 77 -23.74 5.84 -29.23
CA ALA A 77 -24.80 5.78 -28.22
C ALA A 77 -24.22 5.61 -26.82
N SER A 78 -23.23 4.73 -26.66
CA SER A 78 -22.47 4.59 -25.42
C SER A 78 -21.66 5.85 -25.10
N GLU A 79 -21.06 6.50 -26.10
CA GLU A 79 -20.37 7.78 -25.93
C GLU A 79 -21.30 8.86 -25.37
N GLN A 80 -22.49 9.02 -25.95
CA GLN A 80 -23.48 9.97 -25.44
C GLN A 80 -23.94 9.63 -24.02
N GLN A 81 -24.10 8.34 -23.71
CA GLN A 81 -24.48 7.89 -22.37
C GLN A 81 -23.39 8.21 -21.32
N LEU A 82 -22.11 8.05 -21.67
CA LEU A 82 -20.99 8.42 -20.81
C LEU A 82 -20.89 9.94 -20.63
N ALA A 83 -21.13 10.72 -21.68
CA ALA A 83 -21.17 12.18 -21.59
C ALA A 83 -22.32 12.69 -20.70
N ASP A 84 -23.48 12.03 -20.76
CA ASP A 84 -24.62 12.30 -19.88
C ASP A 84 -24.27 11.97 -18.41
N MET A 85 -23.67 10.81 -18.15
CA MET A 85 -23.18 10.44 -16.81
C MET A 85 -22.18 11.45 -16.26
N ARG A 86 -21.20 11.87 -17.07
CA ARG A 86 -20.21 12.88 -16.69
C ARG A 86 -20.88 14.18 -16.26
N THR A 87 -21.82 14.67 -17.07
CA THR A 87 -22.56 15.91 -16.79
C THR A 87 -23.39 15.79 -15.51
N GLU A 88 -23.96 14.62 -15.23
CA GLU A 88 -24.69 14.36 -13.99
C GLU A 88 -23.76 14.32 -12.76
N ILE A 89 -22.55 13.77 -12.89
CA ILE A 89 -21.54 13.74 -11.83
C ILE A 89 -21.04 15.16 -11.53
N GLU A 90 -20.67 15.93 -12.57
CA GLU A 90 -20.28 17.34 -12.44
C GLU A 90 -21.39 18.18 -11.78
N ALA A 91 -22.66 17.85 -12.04
CA ALA A 91 -23.80 18.56 -11.47
C ALA A 91 -24.04 18.28 -9.98
N LEU A 92 -23.39 17.26 -9.39
CA LEU A 92 -23.43 17.03 -7.94
C LEU A 92 -22.75 18.18 -7.18
N GLY A 93 -21.75 18.84 -7.80
CA GLY A 93 -20.94 19.89 -7.16
C GLY A 93 -20.06 19.33 -6.04
N ASP A 94 -19.67 20.18 -5.08
CA ASP A 94 -18.84 19.80 -3.94
C ASP A 94 -19.33 18.46 -3.31
N PRO A 95 -18.48 17.42 -3.20
CA PRO A 95 -17.01 17.45 -3.29
C PRO A 95 -16.36 17.19 -4.66
N VAL A 96 -17.13 17.10 -5.76
CA VAL A 96 -16.57 16.87 -7.11
C VAL A 96 -15.83 18.11 -7.59
N THR A 97 -14.55 17.97 -7.93
CA THR A 97 -13.72 19.05 -8.49
C THR A 97 -13.64 18.98 -10.00
N THR A 98 -13.21 17.84 -10.54
CA THR A 98 -13.03 17.61 -11.97
C THR A 98 -13.49 16.21 -12.34
N VAL A 99 -14.16 16.07 -13.48
CA VAL A 99 -14.42 14.76 -14.09
C VAL A 99 -13.72 14.73 -15.44
N LEU A 100 -12.72 13.86 -15.58
CA LEU A 100 -11.95 13.79 -16.82
C LEU A 100 -12.82 13.29 -17.96
N ASN A 101 -12.77 13.98 -19.11
CA ASN A 101 -13.52 13.61 -20.29
C ASN A 101 -12.64 12.77 -21.24
N PRO A 102 -12.92 11.47 -21.41
CA PRO A 102 -12.12 10.61 -22.29
C PRO A 102 -12.20 10.97 -23.79
N PHE A 103 -13.08 11.91 -24.17
CA PHE A 103 -13.30 12.34 -25.56
C PHE A 103 -12.85 13.78 -25.83
N GLU A 104 -12.16 14.41 -24.88
CA GLU A 104 -11.74 15.81 -25.00
C GLU A 104 -10.52 16.00 -25.88
N SER A 105 -9.56 15.07 -25.81
CA SER A 105 -8.33 15.08 -26.60
C SER A 105 -7.91 13.65 -26.97
N GLU A 106 -7.05 13.52 -27.99
CA GLU A 106 -6.53 12.22 -28.44
C GLU A 106 -5.68 11.56 -27.33
N GLU A 107 -4.96 12.36 -26.54
CA GLU A 107 -4.12 11.91 -25.43
C GLU A 107 -4.93 11.34 -24.26
N LEU A 108 -6.09 11.93 -23.96
CA LEU A 108 -7.01 11.42 -22.94
C LEU A 108 -7.74 10.17 -23.43
N GLU A 109 -8.06 10.09 -24.73
CA GLU A 109 -8.65 8.89 -25.34
C GLU A 109 -7.70 7.69 -25.21
N GLU A 110 -6.40 7.87 -25.49
CA GLU A 110 -5.38 6.82 -25.33
C GLU A 110 -5.16 6.37 -23.88
N GLN A 111 -5.37 7.26 -22.89
CA GLN A 111 -5.18 6.93 -21.48
C GLN A 111 -6.41 6.30 -20.81
N LEU A 112 -7.61 6.66 -21.26
CA LEU A 112 -8.86 6.36 -20.56
C LEU A 112 -9.74 5.36 -21.32
N ILE A 113 -9.42 5.01 -22.57
CA ILE A 113 -10.14 4.01 -23.36
C ILE A 113 -9.18 2.88 -23.73
N SER A 114 -9.59 1.64 -23.47
CA SER A 114 -8.78 0.46 -23.81
C SER A 114 -8.55 0.34 -25.32
N ASP A 115 -7.46 -0.32 -25.71
CA ASP A 115 -7.12 -0.60 -27.11
C ASP A 115 -8.27 -1.27 -27.90
N ASP A 116 -9.04 -2.13 -27.23
CA ASP A 116 -10.18 -2.83 -27.81
C ASP A 116 -11.50 -2.04 -27.70
N ARG A 117 -11.45 -0.82 -27.15
CA ARG A 117 -12.56 0.11 -26.93
C ARG A 117 -13.73 -0.49 -26.16
N ARG A 118 -13.47 -1.44 -25.26
CA ARG A 118 -14.49 -2.08 -24.41
C ARG A 118 -14.43 -1.69 -22.95
N THR A 119 -13.32 -1.13 -22.49
CA THR A 119 -13.19 -0.60 -21.14
C THR A 119 -12.97 0.89 -21.22
N VAL A 120 -13.79 1.66 -20.52
CA VAL A 120 -13.65 3.11 -20.42
C VAL A 120 -13.50 3.49 -18.95
N LEU A 121 -12.52 4.33 -18.66
CA LEU A 121 -12.32 4.93 -17.35
C LEU A 121 -12.96 6.33 -17.34
N LEU A 122 -13.70 6.62 -16.29
CA LEU A 122 -14.17 7.98 -16.00
C LEU A 122 -13.65 8.39 -14.61
N PRO A 123 -12.43 8.92 -14.53
CA PRO A 123 -11.85 9.42 -13.29
C PRO A 123 -12.59 10.67 -12.79
N VAL A 124 -12.96 10.65 -11.52
CA VAL A 124 -13.60 11.75 -10.80
C VAL A 124 -12.65 12.18 -9.70
N SER A 125 -12.13 13.40 -9.81
CA SER A 125 -11.34 14.04 -8.75
C SER A 125 -12.29 14.57 -7.67
N VAL A 126 -11.99 14.25 -6.42
CA VAL A 126 -12.84 14.55 -5.26
C VAL A 126 -12.02 15.20 -4.15
N GLU A 127 -12.44 16.39 -3.74
CA GLU A 127 -11.86 17.06 -2.58
C GLU A 127 -12.57 16.59 -1.30
N GLY A 128 -11.82 16.17 -0.29
CA GLY A 128 -12.41 15.77 0.99
C GLY A 128 -11.68 14.60 1.63
N ASN A 129 -12.26 14.10 2.71
CA ASN A 129 -11.75 12.90 3.38
C ASN A 129 -12.40 11.62 2.83
N ASP A 130 -11.85 10.46 3.20
CA ASP A 130 -12.32 9.14 2.76
C ASP A 130 -13.83 8.93 2.95
N GLU A 131 -14.44 9.46 4.04
CA GLU A 131 -15.88 9.32 4.29
C GLU A 131 -16.72 10.08 3.26
N GLU A 132 -16.28 11.28 2.87
CA GLU A 132 -16.93 12.11 1.86
C GLU A 132 -16.79 11.47 0.47
N VAL A 133 -15.62 10.92 0.15
CA VAL A 133 -15.37 10.22 -1.13
C VAL A 133 -16.22 8.96 -1.24
N VAL A 134 -16.29 8.15 -0.19
CA VAL A 134 -17.15 6.95 -0.16
C VAL A 134 -18.63 7.33 -0.29
N ALA A 135 -19.08 8.37 0.42
CA ALA A 135 -20.47 8.82 0.34
C ALA A 135 -20.84 9.30 -1.07
N LEU A 136 -19.92 10.00 -1.75
CA LEU A 136 -20.08 10.40 -3.14
C LEU A 136 -20.13 9.18 -4.07
N ALA A 137 -19.23 8.20 -3.89
CA ALA A 137 -19.24 6.97 -4.68
C ALA A 137 -20.59 6.22 -4.56
N ASP A 138 -21.12 6.11 -3.34
CA ASP A 138 -22.45 5.54 -3.10
C ASP A 138 -23.56 6.34 -3.80
N GLU A 139 -23.51 7.68 -3.75
CA GLU A 139 -24.49 8.54 -4.44
C GLU A 139 -24.44 8.39 -5.97
N ILE A 140 -23.24 8.34 -6.55
CA ILE A 140 -23.01 8.07 -7.98
C ILE A 140 -23.60 6.70 -8.35
N ARG A 141 -23.30 5.67 -7.56
CA ARG A 141 -23.78 4.29 -7.80
C ARG A 141 -25.30 4.18 -7.73
N GLU A 142 -25.93 4.85 -6.77
CA GLU A 142 -27.38 4.76 -6.55
C GLU A 142 -28.20 5.63 -7.51
N THR A 143 -27.65 6.76 -7.97
CA THR A 143 -28.42 7.81 -8.66
C THR A 143 -28.07 7.96 -10.14
N ILE A 144 -26.81 7.77 -10.52
CA ILE A 144 -26.29 8.10 -11.86
C ILE A 144 -26.02 6.84 -12.67
N VAL A 145 -25.41 5.81 -12.06
CA VAL A 145 -25.04 4.58 -12.76
C VAL A 145 -26.30 3.80 -13.20
N PRO A 146 -26.49 3.55 -14.50
CA PRO A 146 -27.67 2.86 -14.99
C PRO A 146 -27.57 1.33 -14.86
N ASP A 147 -28.70 0.66 -14.63
CA ASP A 147 -28.79 -0.79 -14.37
C ASP A 147 -28.32 -1.69 -15.53
N ASP A 148 -28.27 -1.16 -16.76
CA ASP A 148 -27.88 -1.88 -17.98
C ASP A 148 -26.40 -1.79 -18.32
N LEU A 149 -25.63 -1.00 -17.56
CA LEU A 149 -24.19 -0.84 -17.74
C LEU A 149 -23.42 -1.59 -16.64
N THR A 150 -22.35 -2.28 -17.01
CA THR A 150 -21.43 -2.88 -16.03
C THR A 150 -20.41 -1.83 -15.64
N VAL A 151 -20.63 -1.18 -14.50
CA VAL A 151 -19.71 -0.20 -13.93
C VAL A 151 -19.18 -0.75 -12.62
N TYR A 152 -17.89 -0.58 -12.38
CA TYR A 152 -17.28 -0.79 -11.06
C TYR A 152 -16.71 0.53 -10.56
N LEU A 153 -17.06 0.92 -9.33
CA LEU A 153 -16.42 2.04 -8.65
C LEU A 153 -15.22 1.54 -7.85
N THR A 154 -14.05 2.11 -8.13
CA THR A 154 -12.81 1.83 -7.41
C THR A 154 -12.04 3.11 -7.11
N GLY A 155 -11.03 3.01 -6.26
CA GLY A 155 -10.29 4.14 -5.72
C GLY A 155 -9.71 3.80 -4.35
N GLU A 156 -8.64 4.48 -3.94
CA GLU A 156 -7.94 4.18 -2.69
C GLU A 156 -8.88 4.24 -1.46
N ALA A 157 -9.68 5.30 -1.33
CA ALA A 157 -10.63 5.47 -0.23
C ALA A 157 -11.70 4.36 -0.19
N ILE A 158 -12.22 3.94 -1.36
CA ILE A 158 -13.23 2.88 -1.48
C ILE A 158 -12.64 1.54 -1.07
N ILE A 159 -11.44 1.21 -1.55
CA ILE A 159 -10.72 -0.03 -1.19
C ILE A 159 -10.45 -0.05 0.33
N ASN A 160 -9.95 1.05 0.89
CA ASN A 160 -9.69 1.16 2.33
C ASN A 160 -10.96 0.97 3.16
N GLN A 161 -12.08 1.54 2.70
CA GLN A 161 -13.37 1.37 3.36
C GLN A 161 -13.92 -0.06 3.26
N ASP A 162 -13.74 -0.74 2.14
CA ASP A 162 -14.11 -2.14 1.97
C ASP A 162 -13.30 -3.05 2.90
N VAL A 163 -11.99 -2.82 3.01
CA VAL A 163 -11.10 -3.50 3.96
C VAL A 163 -11.56 -3.28 5.39
N ASN A 164 -11.86 -2.03 5.77
CA ASN A 164 -12.32 -1.69 7.11
C ASN A 164 -13.68 -2.34 7.42
N THR A 165 -14.64 -2.26 6.51
CA THR A 165 -15.96 -2.89 6.63
C THR A 165 -15.83 -4.41 6.78
N SER A 166 -15.03 -5.06 5.94
CA SER A 166 -14.74 -6.50 6.01
C SER A 166 -14.11 -6.88 7.36
N ALA A 167 -13.13 -6.10 7.83
CA ALA A 167 -12.50 -6.30 9.13
C ALA A 167 -13.50 -6.23 10.29
N GLN A 168 -14.40 -5.24 10.28
CA GLN A 168 -15.44 -5.09 11.30
C GLN A 168 -16.48 -6.22 11.26
N GLU A 169 -16.92 -6.62 10.08
CA GLU A 169 -17.81 -7.77 9.93
C GLU A 169 -17.14 -9.07 10.39
N GLY A 170 -15.90 -9.29 9.97
CA GLY A 170 -15.08 -10.44 10.33
C GLY A 170 -14.84 -10.51 11.83
N LEU A 171 -14.63 -9.37 12.48
CA LEU A 171 -14.61 -9.19 13.93
C LEU A 171 -15.90 -9.66 14.60
N LYS A 172 -17.05 -9.13 14.18
CA LYS A 172 -18.38 -9.47 14.72
C LYS A 172 -18.68 -10.96 14.55
N LYS A 173 -18.38 -11.52 13.38
CA LYS A 173 -18.49 -12.96 13.07
C LYS A 173 -17.60 -13.77 14.01
N THR A 174 -16.33 -13.39 14.15
CA THR A 174 -15.35 -14.06 15.01
C THR A 174 -15.76 -14.07 16.48
N GLU A 175 -16.27 -12.95 17.02
CA GLU A 175 -16.69 -12.86 18.43
C GLU A 175 -17.78 -13.88 18.75
N ILE A 176 -18.83 -13.93 17.92
CA ILE A 176 -19.96 -14.85 18.10
C ILE A 176 -19.51 -16.31 18.00
N ILE A 177 -18.70 -16.63 16.98
CA ILE A 177 -18.17 -17.99 16.78
C ILE A 177 -17.29 -18.39 17.95
N THR A 178 -16.42 -17.48 18.43
CA THR A 178 -15.52 -17.70 19.57
C THR A 178 -16.31 -18.04 20.84
N VAL A 179 -17.35 -17.26 21.17
CA VAL A 179 -18.19 -17.50 22.35
C VAL A 179 -18.87 -18.86 22.27
N ILE A 180 -19.45 -19.21 21.12
CA ILE A 180 -20.12 -20.51 20.90
C ILE A 180 -19.13 -21.66 21.01
N LEU A 181 -17.97 -21.54 20.37
CA LEU A 181 -16.93 -22.56 20.37
C LEU A 181 -16.36 -22.79 21.76
N ILE A 182 -16.00 -21.72 22.47
CA ILE A 182 -15.51 -21.78 23.86
C ILE A 182 -16.57 -22.40 24.75
N PHE A 183 -17.84 -22.01 24.63
CA PHE A 183 -18.92 -22.61 25.39
C PHE A 183 -19.02 -24.12 25.16
N GLY A 184 -18.99 -24.55 23.88
CA GLY A 184 -19.01 -25.96 23.50
C GLY A 184 -17.82 -26.75 24.04
N LEU A 185 -16.62 -26.18 23.94
CA LEU A 185 -15.39 -26.82 24.40
C LEU A 185 -15.33 -26.91 25.93
N LEU A 186 -15.75 -25.87 26.64
CA LEU A 186 -15.89 -25.89 28.10
C LEU A 186 -16.94 -26.92 28.56
N LEU A 187 -18.05 -27.07 27.83
CA LEU A 187 -19.05 -28.10 28.09
C LEU A 187 -18.42 -29.49 27.96
N ALA A 188 -17.62 -29.72 26.91
CA ALA A 188 -16.90 -30.98 26.72
C ALA A 188 -15.88 -31.26 27.84
N VAL A 189 -15.11 -30.25 28.26
CA VAL A 189 -14.08 -30.35 29.31
C VAL A 189 -14.68 -30.61 30.69
N PHE A 190 -15.66 -29.80 31.11
CA PHE A 190 -16.20 -29.90 32.47
C PHE A 190 -17.39 -30.84 32.61
N ARG A 191 -18.06 -31.19 31.50
CA ARG A 191 -19.32 -31.98 31.50
C ARG A 191 -20.36 -31.39 32.44
N SER A 192 -20.41 -30.06 32.51
CA SER A 192 -21.31 -29.27 33.34
C SER A 192 -21.92 -28.14 32.51
N PHE A 193 -23.17 -27.79 32.79
CA PHE A 193 -23.86 -26.67 32.13
C PHE A 193 -23.57 -25.32 32.79
N ILE A 194 -23.28 -25.31 34.09
CA ILE A 194 -23.06 -24.08 34.86
C ILE A 194 -21.60 -23.65 34.76
N THR A 195 -20.66 -24.62 34.78
CA THR A 195 -19.23 -24.30 34.76
C THR A 195 -18.81 -23.43 33.57
N PRO A 196 -19.26 -23.66 32.32
CA PRO A 196 -18.87 -22.86 31.15
C PRO A 196 -19.34 -21.40 31.17
N ILE A 197 -20.48 -21.12 31.81
CA ILE A 197 -21.06 -19.77 31.86
C ILE A 197 -20.17 -18.83 32.67
N ILE A 198 -19.52 -19.33 33.71
CA ILE A 198 -18.73 -18.51 34.64
C ILE A 198 -17.49 -17.91 33.98
N PRO A 199 -16.63 -18.68 33.29
CA PRO A 199 -15.55 -18.14 32.46
C PRO A 199 -16.05 -17.11 31.46
N LEU A 200 -17.13 -17.40 30.72
CA LEU A 200 -17.67 -16.47 29.72
C LEU A 200 -18.14 -15.15 30.33
N VAL A 201 -18.80 -15.18 31.49
CA VAL A 201 -19.19 -13.96 32.21
C VAL A 201 -17.96 -13.20 32.71
N ALA A 202 -16.96 -13.89 33.26
CA ALA A 202 -15.75 -13.25 33.76
C ALA A 202 -14.95 -12.60 32.62
N VAL A 203 -14.75 -13.31 31.52
CA VAL A 203 -14.06 -12.80 30.34
C VAL A 203 -14.86 -11.68 29.67
N GLY A 204 -16.16 -11.85 29.47
CA GLY A 204 -17.02 -10.83 28.88
C GLY A 204 -17.04 -9.53 29.69
N LEU A 205 -17.13 -9.62 31.02
CA LEU A 205 -16.98 -8.44 31.89
C LEU A 205 -15.60 -7.80 31.78
N SER A 206 -14.55 -8.61 31.63
CA SER A 206 -13.18 -8.11 31.42
C SER A 206 -13.09 -7.37 30.09
N TYR A 207 -13.64 -7.92 29.02
CA TYR A 207 -13.66 -7.31 27.70
C TYR A 207 -14.42 -5.98 27.69
N LEU A 208 -15.64 -5.93 28.22
CA LEU A 208 -16.45 -4.70 28.31
C LEU A 208 -15.74 -3.60 29.12
N LEU A 209 -15.11 -3.96 30.24
CA LEU A 209 -14.33 -3.02 31.02
C LEU A 209 -13.07 -2.55 30.27
N SER A 210 -12.38 -3.46 29.58
CA SER A 210 -11.14 -3.17 28.89
C SER A 210 -11.37 -2.26 27.70
N GLN A 211 -12.35 -2.57 26.84
CA GLN A 211 -12.70 -1.72 25.69
C GLN A 211 -13.09 -0.30 26.15
N SER A 212 -13.91 -0.20 27.22
CA SER A 212 -14.35 1.11 27.72
C SER A 212 -13.17 1.93 28.26
N LEU A 213 -12.23 1.29 28.94
CA LEU A 213 -11.04 1.97 29.47
C LEU A 213 -10.07 2.37 28.36
N VAL A 214 -9.89 1.52 27.35
CA VAL A 214 -9.05 1.83 26.19
C VAL A 214 -9.64 3.01 25.42
N ALA A 215 -10.96 3.01 25.16
CA ALA A 215 -11.65 4.13 24.52
C ALA A 215 -11.42 5.47 25.26
N PHE A 216 -11.54 5.47 26.60
CA PHE A 216 -11.20 6.67 27.38
C PHE A 216 -9.72 7.04 27.33
N PHE A 217 -8.81 6.07 27.23
CA PHE A 217 -7.39 6.37 27.11
C PHE A 217 -7.05 6.99 25.76
N ILE A 218 -7.75 6.62 24.69
CA ILE A 218 -7.64 7.25 23.38
C ILE A 218 -7.98 8.74 23.52
N ASP A 219 -9.17 9.07 24.02
CA ASP A 219 -9.61 10.47 24.22
C ASP A 219 -8.71 11.29 25.15
N TRP A 220 -8.29 10.70 26.28
CA TRP A 220 -7.61 11.46 27.33
C TRP A 220 -6.12 11.59 27.12
N PHE A 221 -5.51 10.62 26.44
CA PHE A 221 -4.05 10.50 26.37
C PHE A 221 -3.51 10.30 24.94
N GLY A 222 -4.37 10.26 23.91
CA GLY A 222 -3.96 9.89 22.56
C GLY A 222 -3.41 8.48 22.50
N PHE A 223 -4.04 7.55 23.22
CA PHE A 223 -3.61 6.16 23.25
C PHE A 223 -3.72 5.54 21.83
N PRO A 224 -2.70 4.81 21.35
CA PRO A 224 -2.71 4.28 19.99
C PRO A 224 -3.81 3.23 19.80
N VAL A 225 -4.47 3.28 18.65
CA VAL A 225 -5.56 2.38 18.26
C VAL A 225 -5.44 2.02 16.78
N SER A 226 -5.94 0.84 16.44
CA SER A 226 -6.03 0.31 15.07
C SER A 226 -7.10 -0.77 15.02
N ASN A 227 -7.53 -1.16 13.82
CA ASN A 227 -8.50 -2.25 13.59
C ASN A 227 -8.09 -3.57 14.26
N TYR A 228 -6.79 -3.80 14.43
CA TYR A 228 -6.26 -4.97 15.13
C TYR A 228 -6.44 -4.94 16.67
N THR A 229 -6.61 -3.76 17.26
CA THR A 229 -6.65 -3.55 18.72
C THR A 229 -7.76 -4.35 19.37
N GLN A 230 -8.97 -4.23 18.83
CA GLN A 230 -10.16 -4.89 19.36
C GLN A 230 -10.09 -6.41 19.16
N ILE A 231 -9.57 -6.84 18.01
CA ILE A 231 -9.38 -8.24 17.65
C ILE A 231 -8.51 -8.94 18.70
N PHE A 232 -7.37 -8.36 19.02
CA PHE A 232 -6.45 -8.95 19.98
C PHE A 232 -6.96 -8.86 21.41
N LEU A 233 -7.65 -7.78 21.77
CA LEU A 233 -8.35 -7.69 23.06
C LEU A 233 -9.30 -8.87 23.22
N VAL A 234 -10.16 -9.14 22.24
CA VAL A 234 -11.07 -10.29 22.29
C VAL A 234 -10.26 -11.60 22.35
N ALA A 235 -9.35 -11.82 21.40
CA ALA A 235 -8.63 -13.08 21.28
C ALA A 235 -7.85 -13.47 22.55
N ILE A 236 -7.08 -12.52 23.10
CA ILE A 236 -6.26 -12.75 24.29
C ILE A 236 -7.14 -12.87 25.53
N LEU A 237 -8.13 -11.99 25.72
CA LEU A 237 -8.99 -12.07 26.90
C LEU A 237 -9.79 -13.37 26.93
N PHE A 238 -10.33 -13.80 25.78
CA PHE A 238 -11.06 -15.06 25.69
C PHE A 238 -10.15 -16.27 25.81
N GLY A 239 -8.99 -16.27 25.16
CA GLY A 239 -8.03 -17.36 25.24
C GLY A 239 -7.44 -17.52 26.63
N LEU A 240 -6.68 -16.52 27.07
CA LEU A 240 -5.95 -16.51 28.35
C LEU A 240 -6.91 -16.46 29.54
N GLY A 241 -7.98 -15.66 29.46
CA GLY A 241 -8.98 -15.56 30.53
C GLY A 241 -9.78 -16.85 30.74
N THR A 242 -10.15 -17.55 29.66
CA THR A 242 -10.82 -18.85 29.79
C THR A 242 -9.89 -19.89 30.39
N ASP A 243 -8.63 -19.97 29.94
CA ASP A 243 -7.65 -20.91 30.49
C ASP A 243 -7.42 -20.66 32.00
N TYR A 244 -7.27 -19.40 32.39
CA TYR A 244 -7.11 -19.00 33.79
C TYR A 244 -8.33 -19.36 34.65
N CYS A 245 -9.54 -19.18 34.11
CA CYS A 245 -10.75 -19.64 34.78
C CYS A 245 -10.74 -21.16 34.97
N ILE A 246 -10.33 -21.92 33.96
CA ILE A 246 -10.26 -23.38 34.02
C ILE A 246 -9.30 -23.85 35.11
N LEU A 247 -8.10 -23.26 35.18
CA LEU A 247 -7.10 -23.57 36.21
C LEU A 247 -7.65 -23.35 37.62
N LEU A 248 -8.30 -22.21 37.84
CA LEU A 248 -8.91 -21.86 39.11
C LEU A 248 -10.06 -22.81 39.48
N LEU A 249 -10.93 -23.12 38.52
CA LEU A 249 -12.09 -23.99 38.73
C LEU A 249 -11.67 -25.45 38.93
N SER A 250 -10.69 -25.94 38.17
CA SER A 250 -10.13 -27.28 38.31
C SER A 250 -9.49 -27.47 39.69
N ARG A 251 -8.68 -26.49 40.13
CA ARG A 251 -8.08 -26.51 41.47
C ARG A 251 -9.13 -26.41 42.58
N TYR A 252 -10.14 -25.58 42.41
CA TYR A 252 -11.25 -25.50 43.36
C TYR A 252 -12.03 -26.82 43.45
N LYS A 253 -12.26 -27.49 42.32
CA LYS A 253 -12.89 -28.82 42.27
C LYS A 253 -12.06 -29.87 43.01
N GLU A 254 -10.74 -29.86 42.82
CA GLU A 254 -9.80 -30.74 43.50
C GLU A 254 -9.88 -30.57 45.03
N GLU A 255 -9.80 -29.33 45.52
CA GLU A 255 -9.86 -29.02 46.96
C GLU A 255 -11.21 -29.41 47.59
N LEU A 256 -12.33 -29.24 46.87
CA LEU A 256 -13.64 -29.72 47.32
C LEU A 256 -13.73 -31.25 47.37
N THR A 257 -13.10 -31.95 46.42
CA THR A 257 -13.09 -33.41 46.35
C THR A 257 -12.24 -34.02 47.47
N GLU A 258 -11.22 -33.31 47.94
CA GLU A 258 -10.44 -33.66 49.13
C GLU A 258 -11.21 -33.46 50.45
N GLY A 259 -12.47 -33.00 50.40
CA GLY A 259 -13.34 -32.84 51.57
C GLY A 259 -13.15 -31.55 52.35
N LYS A 260 -12.43 -30.56 51.80
CA LYS A 260 -12.23 -29.25 52.44
C LYS A 260 -13.50 -28.40 52.37
N GLY A 261 -13.72 -27.55 53.37
CA GLY A 261 -14.85 -26.62 53.37
C GLY A 261 -14.73 -25.56 52.26
N VAL A 262 -15.86 -25.08 51.71
CA VAL A 262 -15.89 -24.14 50.57
C VAL A 262 -14.95 -22.94 50.73
N GLN A 263 -14.95 -22.29 51.90
CA GLN A 263 -14.08 -21.13 52.13
C GLN A 263 -12.59 -21.51 52.16
N GLU A 264 -12.26 -22.66 52.75
CA GLU A 264 -10.89 -23.16 52.80
C GLU A 264 -10.42 -23.58 51.40
N ALA A 265 -11.26 -24.26 50.64
CA ALA A 265 -11.00 -24.62 49.25
C ALA A 265 -10.68 -23.38 48.40
N ILE A 266 -11.50 -22.32 48.47
CA ILE A 266 -11.21 -21.07 47.74
C ILE A 266 -9.87 -20.45 48.19
N LEU A 267 -9.61 -20.40 49.50
CA LEU A 267 -8.35 -19.83 49.99
C LEU A 267 -7.12 -20.62 49.53
N ASN A 268 -7.21 -21.95 49.47
CA ASN A 268 -6.13 -22.80 48.99
C ASN A 268 -5.95 -22.71 47.48
N THR A 269 -7.05 -22.64 46.70
CA THR A 269 -7.00 -22.39 45.25
C THR A 269 -6.20 -21.13 44.94
N TYR A 270 -6.48 -20.01 45.61
CA TYR A 270 -5.76 -18.77 45.34
C TYR A 270 -4.34 -18.71 45.93
N ARG A 271 -4.04 -19.50 46.96
CA ARG A 271 -2.67 -19.63 47.49
C ARG A 271 -1.75 -20.43 46.57
N THR A 272 -2.33 -21.33 45.78
CA THR A 272 -1.63 -22.23 44.86
C THR A 272 -1.82 -21.76 43.42
N ALA A 273 -2.88 -22.22 42.75
CA ALA A 273 -3.18 -21.87 41.37
C ALA A 273 -3.29 -20.36 41.13
N GLY A 274 -3.94 -19.61 42.02
CA GLY A 274 -4.07 -18.15 41.87
C GLY A 274 -2.74 -17.41 41.91
N LYS A 275 -1.75 -17.90 42.69
CA LYS A 275 -0.41 -17.30 42.71
C LYS A 275 0.30 -17.52 41.39
N THR A 276 0.26 -18.75 40.87
CA THR A 276 0.89 -19.10 39.60
C THR A 276 0.23 -18.34 38.44
N LEU A 277 -1.10 -18.24 38.44
CA LEU A 277 -1.88 -17.44 37.49
C LEU A 277 -1.50 -15.96 37.52
N PHE A 278 -1.39 -15.34 38.70
CA PHE A 278 -0.96 -13.94 38.80
C PHE A 278 0.44 -13.73 38.23
N ILE A 279 1.36 -14.66 38.47
CA ILE A 279 2.72 -14.60 37.95
C ILE A 279 2.71 -14.69 36.41
N SER A 280 1.91 -15.61 35.85
CA SER A 280 1.76 -15.77 34.41
C SER A 280 1.16 -14.53 33.77
N GLY A 281 -0.02 -14.10 34.24
CA GLY A 281 -0.70 -12.94 33.68
C GLY A 281 0.08 -11.63 33.87
N PHE A 282 0.83 -11.48 34.96
CA PHE A 282 1.71 -10.31 35.13
C PHE A 282 2.91 -10.35 34.17
N SER A 283 3.40 -11.53 33.80
CA SER A 283 4.44 -11.67 32.79
C SER A 283 3.92 -11.27 31.41
N GLY A 284 2.72 -11.75 31.03
CA GLY A 284 2.04 -11.33 29.80
C GLY A 284 1.73 -9.83 29.78
N PHE A 285 1.25 -9.28 30.91
CA PHE A 285 1.06 -7.83 31.07
C PHE A 285 2.34 -7.04 30.76
N ILE A 286 3.49 -7.44 31.30
CA ILE A 286 4.76 -6.74 31.00
C ILE A 286 5.19 -6.95 29.55
N ALA A 287 4.96 -8.13 28.97
CA ALA A 287 5.30 -8.39 27.57
C ALA A 287 4.56 -7.41 26.64
N PHE A 288 3.24 -7.27 26.80
CA PHE A 288 2.44 -6.32 26.04
C PHE A 288 2.71 -4.85 26.44
N ALA A 289 2.95 -4.56 27.72
CA ALA A 289 3.26 -3.18 28.14
C ALA A 289 4.61 -2.70 27.57
N ALA A 290 5.58 -3.61 27.36
CA ALA A 290 6.85 -3.30 26.74
C ALA A 290 6.72 -2.84 25.27
N ILE A 291 5.62 -3.21 24.60
CA ILE A 291 5.30 -2.73 23.24
C ILE A 291 5.00 -1.22 23.25
N GLY A 292 4.73 -0.61 24.40
CA GLY A 292 4.53 0.85 24.50
C GLY A 292 5.76 1.69 24.15
N PHE A 293 6.91 1.05 23.95
CA PHE A 293 8.13 1.67 23.43
C PHE A 293 8.26 1.61 21.90
N ALA A 294 7.30 0.97 21.21
CA ALA A 294 7.17 1.01 19.77
C ALA A 294 6.92 2.45 19.30
N GLU A 295 7.52 2.80 18.18
CA GLU A 295 7.31 4.08 17.51
C GLU A 295 6.18 3.99 16.49
N PHE A 296 6.01 2.85 15.83
CA PHE A 296 4.97 2.66 14.84
C PHE A 296 3.59 2.50 15.50
N PRO A 297 2.61 3.38 15.23
CA PRO A 297 1.34 3.41 15.95
C PRO A 297 0.56 2.09 15.91
N ILE A 298 0.56 1.41 14.76
CA ILE A 298 -0.16 0.14 14.59
C ILE A 298 0.45 -0.95 15.49
N PHE A 299 1.77 -1.06 15.59
CA PHE A 299 2.40 -1.99 16.53
C PHE A 299 2.16 -1.59 17.98
N LYS A 300 2.25 -0.30 18.27
CA LYS A 300 2.04 0.27 19.60
C LYS A 300 0.63 0.06 20.12
N SER A 301 -0.38 -0.07 19.25
CA SER A 301 -1.78 -0.31 19.63
C SER A 301 -1.97 -1.62 20.42
N ALA A 302 -1.07 -2.60 20.25
CA ALA A 302 -1.06 -3.84 21.04
C ALA A 302 -0.96 -3.61 22.56
N VAL A 303 -0.52 -2.44 23.03
CA VAL A 303 -0.49 -2.08 24.45
C VAL A 303 -1.89 -2.07 25.07
N ALA A 304 -2.94 -1.86 24.27
CA ALA A 304 -4.33 -2.01 24.73
C ALA A 304 -4.57 -3.37 25.36
N VAL A 305 -3.94 -4.43 24.83
CA VAL A 305 -4.03 -5.79 25.38
C VAL A 305 -3.43 -5.88 26.78
N ALA A 306 -2.39 -5.09 27.10
CA ALA A 306 -1.87 -5.01 28.47
C ALA A 306 -2.93 -4.46 29.44
N VAL A 307 -3.69 -3.42 29.03
CA VAL A 307 -4.84 -2.91 29.80
C VAL A 307 -5.86 -4.03 29.99
N GLY A 308 -6.16 -4.78 28.92
CA GLY A 308 -6.98 -5.97 28.95
C GLY A 308 -6.56 -6.99 30.01
N ILE A 309 -5.29 -7.42 29.97
CA ILE A 309 -4.75 -8.41 30.91
C ILE A 309 -4.80 -7.89 32.36
N ALA A 310 -4.53 -6.60 32.58
CA ALA A 310 -4.61 -6.01 33.92
C ALA A 310 -6.04 -6.06 34.46
N VAL A 311 -7.03 -5.68 33.65
CA VAL A 311 -8.46 -5.76 33.99
C VAL A 311 -8.87 -7.21 34.23
N LEU A 312 -8.47 -8.14 33.36
CA LEU A 312 -8.74 -9.55 33.49
C LEU A 312 -8.22 -10.10 34.83
N LEU A 313 -7.00 -9.76 35.25
CA LEU A 313 -6.47 -10.17 36.55
C LEU A 313 -7.34 -9.64 37.70
N VAL A 314 -7.81 -8.39 37.64
CA VAL A 314 -8.73 -7.84 38.66
C VAL A 314 -10.05 -8.62 38.68
N VAL A 315 -10.63 -8.89 37.51
CA VAL A 315 -11.89 -9.62 37.37
C VAL A 315 -11.76 -11.06 37.87
N LEU A 316 -10.69 -11.77 37.51
CA LEU A 316 -10.46 -13.15 37.97
C LEU A 316 -10.31 -13.23 39.48
N PHE A 317 -9.67 -12.26 40.13
CA PHE A 317 -9.52 -12.25 41.58
C PHE A 317 -10.76 -11.78 42.34
N THR A 318 -11.82 -11.34 41.66
CA THR A 318 -13.05 -10.81 42.26
C THR A 318 -14.30 -11.63 41.88
N VAL A 319 -14.53 -11.86 40.60
CA VAL A 319 -15.72 -12.55 40.04
C VAL A 319 -15.66 -14.06 40.25
N MET A 320 -14.51 -14.70 39.99
CA MET A 320 -14.36 -16.15 40.21
C MET A 320 -14.58 -16.58 41.67
N PRO A 321 -13.97 -15.93 42.70
CA PRO A 321 -14.24 -16.32 44.08
C PRO A 321 -15.67 -15.99 44.52
N PHE A 322 -16.33 -14.99 43.92
CA PHE A 322 -17.76 -14.74 44.13
C PHE A 322 -18.59 -15.95 43.69
N PHE A 323 -18.44 -16.42 42.45
CA PHE A 323 -19.19 -17.57 41.95
C PHE A 323 -18.86 -18.87 42.70
N MET A 324 -17.59 -19.12 43.02
CA MET A 324 -17.20 -20.27 43.84
C MET A 324 -17.90 -20.26 45.21
N ALA A 325 -17.97 -19.08 45.85
CA ALA A 325 -18.56 -18.95 47.19
C ALA A 325 -20.10 -19.00 47.20
N VAL A 326 -20.75 -18.57 46.11
CA VAL A 326 -22.21 -18.53 45.96
C VAL A 326 -22.75 -19.87 45.48
N LEU A 327 -22.17 -20.43 44.41
CA LEU A 327 -22.64 -21.64 43.76
C LEU A 327 -22.09 -22.92 44.40
N LYS A 328 -20.95 -22.85 45.08
CA LYS A 328 -20.37 -23.97 45.84
C LYS A 328 -20.18 -25.23 44.96
N ASP A 329 -20.75 -26.35 45.36
CA ASP A 329 -20.76 -27.64 44.67
C ASP A 329 -21.68 -27.66 43.43
N LYS A 330 -22.69 -26.78 43.39
CA LYS A 330 -23.62 -26.69 42.25
C LYS A 330 -22.91 -26.26 40.96
N LEU A 331 -21.76 -25.60 41.08
CA LEU A 331 -20.96 -25.14 39.95
C LEU A 331 -20.62 -26.28 38.97
N PHE A 332 -20.45 -27.50 39.48
CA PHE A 332 -20.07 -28.68 38.70
C PHE A 332 -21.23 -29.59 38.31
N TRP A 333 -22.47 -29.21 38.60
CA TRP A 333 -23.66 -30.00 38.26
C TRP A 333 -23.82 -30.17 36.74
N PRO A 334 -24.21 -31.35 36.22
CA PRO A 334 -24.58 -32.60 36.92
C PRO A 334 -23.41 -33.52 37.28
N SER A 335 -22.18 -33.18 36.91
CA SER A 335 -20.99 -33.98 37.21
C SER A 335 -20.66 -33.94 38.71
N LYS A 336 -21.08 -34.97 39.46
CA LYS A 336 -20.74 -35.15 40.89
C LYS A 336 -19.47 -35.98 41.10
N GLY A 337 -18.94 -36.59 40.04
CA GLY A 337 -17.78 -37.47 40.09
C GLY A 337 -16.46 -36.73 39.92
N SER A 338 -15.42 -37.25 40.58
CA SER A 338 -14.00 -36.88 40.44
C SER A 338 -13.55 -37.04 38.98
N ALA A 339 -13.79 -36.03 38.16
CA ALA A 339 -12.96 -35.78 36.98
C ALA A 339 -11.70 -35.03 37.43
N SER A 340 -10.95 -35.58 38.39
CA SER A 340 -9.53 -35.26 38.48
C SER A 340 -8.93 -35.75 37.15
N HIS A 341 -8.29 -34.87 36.40
CA HIS A 341 -7.60 -35.27 35.17
C HIS A 341 -6.76 -36.50 35.47
N LYS A 342 -7.07 -37.65 34.85
CA LYS A 342 -6.18 -38.81 34.92
C LYS A 342 -4.86 -38.38 34.27
N ASP A 343 -3.74 -38.79 34.87
CA ASP A 343 -2.43 -38.49 34.31
C ASP A 343 -2.40 -38.90 32.82
N SER A 344 -2.00 -37.98 31.95
CA SER A 344 -1.94 -38.25 30.51
C SER A 344 -0.84 -39.28 30.22
N ASN A 345 -1.24 -40.46 29.73
CA ASN A 345 -0.29 -41.50 29.34
C ASN A 345 0.70 -41.02 28.27
N LEU A 346 0.24 -40.15 27.37
CA LEU A 346 1.07 -39.51 26.34
C LEU A 346 2.17 -38.66 27.00
N TRP A 347 1.82 -37.77 27.92
CA TRP A 347 2.80 -36.91 28.60
C TRP A 347 3.72 -37.66 29.56
N ILE A 348 3.25 -38.73 30.20
CA ILE A 348 4.13 -39.60 30.99
C ILE A 348 5.17 -40.25 30.07
N TRP A 349 4.76 -40.69 28.87
CA TRP A 349 5.68 -41.29 27.90
C TRP A 349 6.68 -40.26 27.35
N ILE A 350 6.19 -39.10 26.90
CA ILE A 350 7.04 -38.00 26.40
C ILE A 350 7.99 -37.50 27.50
N GLY A 351 7.48 -37.30 28.73
CA GLY A 351 8.27 -36.90 29.88
C GLY A 351 9.35 -37.92 30.25
N LYS A 352 9.09 -39.23 30.10
CA LYS A 352 10.12 -40.25 30.25
C LYS A 352 11.18 -40.16 29.16
N LEU A 353 10.80 -39.86 27.92
CA LEU A 353 11.75 -39.70 26.83
C LEU A 353 12.64 -38.46 27.07
N SER A 354 12.05 -37.31 27.34
CA SER A 354 12.76 -36.04 27.52
C SER A 354 13.69 -36.03 28.74
N VAL A 355 13.26 -36.63 29.85
CA VAL A 355 14.08 -36.69 31.06
C VAL A 355 15.15 -37.78 31.01
N ASN A 356 14.85 -38.97 30.46
CA ASN A 356 15.81 -40.09 30.49
C ASN A 356 16.76 -40.13 29.29
N ARG A 357 16.38 -39.49 28.17
CA ARG A 357 17.16 -39.43 26.92
C ARG A 357 17.15 -38.01 26.35
N PRO A 358 17.72 -37.01 27.07
CA PRO A 358 17.60 -35.61 26.71
C PRO A 358 18.14 -35.29 25.31
N LEU A 359 19.27 -35.89 24.89
CA LEU A 359 19.83 -35.70 23.54
C LEU A 359 18.88 -36.18 22.43
N TRP A 360 18.24 -37.33 22.59
CA TRP A 360 17.29 -37.84 21.59
C TRP A 360 16.03 -36.98 21.53
N SER A 361 15.59 -36.44 22.66
CA SER A 361 14.48 -35.51 22.74
C SER A 361 14.77 -34.21 21.96
N MET A 362 15.96 -33.64 22.18
CA MET A 362 16.42 -32.45 21.46
C MET A 362 16.57 -32.72 19.94
N LEU A 363 17.13 -33.86 19.56
CA LEU A 363 17.25 -34.25 18.14
C LEU A 363 15.89 -34.46 17.48
N LEU A 364 14.90 -34.99 18.20
CA LEU A 364 13.55 -35.17 17.67
C LEU A 364 12.87 -33.82 17.42
N VAL A 365 13.00 -32.88 18.37
CA VAL A 365 12.48 -31.50 18.18
C VAL A 365 13.19 -30.83 17.01
N ALA A 366 14.52 -30.95 16.91
CA ALA A 366 15.30 -30.41 15.81
C ALA A 366 14.88 -31.04 14.46
N ALA A 367 14.63 -32.35 14.39
CA ALA A 367 14.20 -33.02 13.18
C ALA A 367 12.83 -32.55 12.67
N ILE A 368 11.96 -32.03 13.55
CA ILE A 368 10.66 -31.48 13.18
C ILE A 368 10.78 -29.99 12.80
N THR A 369 11.52 -29.22 13.59
CA THR A 369 11.55 -27.75 13.49
C THR A 369 12.58 -27.23 12.49
N VAL A 370 13.78 -27.82 12.45
CA VAL A 370 14.88 -27.33 11.60
C VAL A 370 14.55 -27.37 10.10
N PRO A 371 13.92 -28.42 9.54
CA PRO A 371 13.53 -28.40 8.13
C PRO A 371 12.60 -27.25 7.77
N LEU A 372 11.68 -26.87 8.66
CA LEU A 372 10.76 -25.76 8.47
C LEU A 372 11.49 -24.41 8.47
N LEU A 373 12.56 -24.26 9.25
CA LEU A 373 13.36 -23.04 9.24
C LEU A 373 14.07 -22.82 7.89
N PHE A 374 14.36 -23.88 7.14
CA PHE A 374 14.97 -23.78 5.81
C PHE A 374 13.96 -23.54 4.69
N SER A 375 12.65 -23.66 4.97
CA SER A 375 11.59 -23.38 4.01
C SER A 375 10.97 -22.00 4.18
N TYR A 376 11.47 -21.20 5.11
CA TYR A 376 10.98 -19.85 5.39
C TYR A 376 11.81 -18.84 4.59
N ASN A 377 11.16 -18.11 3.70
CA ASN A 377 11.79 -17.11 2.85
C ASN A 377 11.56 -15.68 3.33
N ASN A 378 10.62 -15.47 4.27
CA ASN A 378 10.22 -14.13 4.73
C ASN A 378 9.60 -13.28 3.62
N ASP A 379 8.78 -13.92 2.79
CA ASP A 379 8.01 -13.24 1.75
C ASP A 379 6.88 -12.46 2.44
N LEU A 380 6.99 -11.12 2.45
CA LEU A 380 6.01 -10.21 3.04
C LEU A 380 5.18 -9.56 1.94
N SER A 381 3.88 -9.50 2.15
CA SER A 381 2.95 -8.77 1.27
C SER A 381 2.48 -7.49 1.95
N PHE A 382 2.46 -6.41 1.17
CA PHE A 382 1.86 -5.12 1.50
C PHE A 382 0.57 -4.86 0.69
N ASN A 383 0.12 -5.86 -0.06
CA ASN A 383 -1.10 -5.80 -0.83
C ASN A 383 -2.31 -5.78 0.11
N THR A 384 -2.99 -4.63 0.17
CA THR A 384 -4.20 -4.46 0.99
C THR A 384 -5.46 -4.97 0.29
N VAL A 385 -5.45 -5.10 -1.03
CA VAL A 385 -6.57 -5.64 -1.82
C VAL A 385 -6.80 -7.12 -1.46
N ASP A 386 -5.71 -7.85 -1.21
CA ASP A 386 -5.71 -9.23 -0.72
C ASP A 386 -6.40 -9.43 0.65
N GLU A 387 -6.63 -8.36 1.43
CA GLU A 387 -7.33 -8.46 2.71
C GLU A 387 -8.84 -8.68 2.55
N ILE A 388 -9.39 -8.44 1.35
CA ILE A 388 -10.81 -8.59 1.01
C ILE A 388 -11.03 -9.63 -0.10
N SER A 389 -12.29 -10.03 -0.29
CA SER A 389 -12.66 -11.01 -1.32
C SER A 389 -12.66 -10.36 -2.71
N SER A 390 -12.31 -11.11 -3.75
CA SER A 390 -12.47 -10.69 -5.16
C SER A 390 -13.95 -10.47 -5.59
N ASP A 391 -14.90 -10.67 -4.67
CA ASP A 391 -16.32 -10.38 -4.89
C ASP A 391 -16.66 -8.88 -4.76
N TYR A 392 -15.81 -8.09 -4.09
CA TYR A 392 -16.01 -6.65 -3.88
C TYR A 392 -15.94 -5.88 -5.21
N GLU A 393 -16.72 -4.80 -5.31
CA GLU A 393 -16.78 -3.98 -6.53
C GLU A 393 -15.46 -3.26 -6.80
N SER A 394 -14.85 -2.71 -5.76
CA SER A 394 -13.54 -2.04 -5.82
C SER A 394 -12.43 -2.94 -6.38
N VAL A 395 -12.41 -4.22 -5.97
CA VAL A 395 -11.45 -5.23 -6.46
C VAL A 395 -11.70 -5.55 -7.93
N LYS A 396 -12.96 -5.75 -8.33
CA LYS A 396 -13.30 -5.99 -9.75
C LYS A 396 -12.95 -4.80 -10.64
N GLY A 397 -13.10 -3.58 -10.14
CA GLY A 397 -12.66 -2.38 -10.85
C GLY A 397 -11.15 -2.38 -11.06
N LEU A 398 -10.38 -2.77 -10.04
CA LEU A 398 -8.92 -2.90 -10.15
C LEU A 398 -8.53 -3.98 -11.17
N ASP A 399 -9.12 -5.17 -11.06
CA ASP A 399 -8.90 -6.30 -11.98
C ASP A 399 -9.23 -5.89 -13.44
N ALA A 400 -10.32 -5.14 -13.64
CA ALA A 400 -10.73 -4.67 -14.96
C ALA A 400 -9.80 -3.59 -15.53
N ILE A 401 -9.23 -2.71 -14.68
CA ILE A 401 -8.17 -1.78 -15.11
C ILE A 401 -6.90 -2.54 -15.48
N GLU A 402 -6.48 -3.51 -14.65
CA GLU A 402 -5.31 -4.34 -14.90
C GLU A 402 -5.43 -5.12 -16.22
N ASP A 403 -6.58 -5.76 -16.45
CA ASP A 403 -6.84 -6.54 -17.67
C ASP A 403 -6.86 -5.68 -18.95
N ALA A 404 -7.34 -4.44 -18.85
CA ALA A 404 -7.55 -3.56 -20.00
C ALA A 404 -6.38 -2.61 -20.31
N PHE A 405 -5.69 -2.12 -19.29
CA PHE A 405 -4.63 -1.11 -19.39
C PHE A 405 -3.26 -1.63 -18.90
N GLY A 406 -3.21 -2.80 -18.25
CA GLY A 406 -2.00 -3.33 -17.62
C GLY A 406 -1.89 -2.99 -16.14
N ALA A 407 -1.14 -3.81 -15.40
CA ALA A 407 -1.12 -3.80 -13.93
C ALA A 407 -0.71 -2.44 -13.33
N GLY A 408 0.33 -1.79 -13.85
CA GLY A 408 0.82 -0.52 -13.34
C GLY A 408 -0.10 0.69 -13.54
N ASN A 409 -1.13 0.58 -14.39
CA ASN A 409 -2.09 1.65 -14.65
C ASN A 409 -3.17 1.78 -13.57
N THR A 410 -3.28 0.79 -12.67
CA THR A 410 -4.31 0.77 -11.63
C THR A 410 -4.11 1.89 -10.60
N MET A 411 -2.87 2.07 -10.12
CA MET A 411 -2.48 3.04 -9.09
C MET A 411 -1.00 3.45 -9.31
N PRO A 412 -0.69 4.33 -10.27
CA PRO A 412 0.69 4.71 -10.59
C PRO A 412 1.39 5.42 -9.42
N VAL A 413 2.72 5.44 -9.44
CA VAL A 413 3.50 6.22 -8.48
C VAL A 413 3.37 7.69 -8.84
N GLN A 414 3.01 8.52 -7.88
CA GLN A 414 2.96 9.96 -8.09
C GLN A 414 4.28 10.58 -7.65
N VAL A 415 4.92 11.37 -8.51
CA VAL A 415 6.07 12.19 -8.16
C VAL A 415 5.59 13.64 -8.10
N VAL A 416 5.50 14.16 -6.88
CA VAL A 416 5.04 15.50 -6.59
C VAL A 416 6.27 16.40 -6.42
N ILE A 417 6.39 17.39 -7.28
CA ILE A 417 7.52 18.33 -7.30
C ILE A 417 6.99 19.71 -6.94
N LYS A 418 7.60 20.36 -5.95
CA LYS A 418 7.23 21.70 -5.50
C LYS A 418 8.45 22.61 -5.48
N GLY A 419 8.40 23.70 -6.24
CA GLY A 419 9.42 24.75 -6.27
C GLY A 419 8.99 26.01 -5.52
N GLU A 420 9.94 26.94 -5.33
CA GLU A 420 9.64 28.35 -4.99
C GLU A 420 9.42 29.21 -6.25
N GLU A 421 9.85 28.72 -7.42
CA GLU A 421 9.71 29.37 -8.72
C GLU A 421 8.71 28.60 -9.59
N ASP A 422 8.25 29.25 -10.67
CA ASP A 422 7.33 28.66 -11.64
C ASP A 422 8.01 27.52 -12.41
N LEU A 423 7.51 26.30 -12.20
CA LEU A 423 8.02 25.07 -12.81
C LEU A 423 7.46 24.86 -14.23
N THR A 424 6.42 25.61 -14.61
CA THR A 424 5.88 25.62 -15.97
C THR A 424 6.65 26.55 -16.91
N ALA A 425 7.66 27.27 -16.37
CA ALA A 425 8.54 28.10 -17.17
C ALA A 425 9.31 27.30 -18.23
N GLU A 426 9.48 27.87 -19.41
CA GLU A 426 10.13 27.23 -20.55
C GLU A 426 11.62 26.91 -20.32
N GLU A 427 12.24 27.55 -19.33
CA GLU A 427 13.60 27.25 -18.87
C GLU A 427 13.67 25.99 -17.98
N THR A 428 12.58 25.66 -17.28
CA THR A 428 12.52 24.59 -16.26
C THR A 428 11.97 23.28 -16.82
N VAL A 429 10.94 23.34 -17.65
CA VAL A 429 10.27 22.18 -18.28
C VAL A 429 11.23 21.20 -18.98
N PRO A 430 12.27 21.66 -19.71
CA PRO A 430 13.26 20.76 -20.29
C PRO A 430 13.99 19.89 -19.25
N TYR A 431 14.25 20.42 -18.05
CA TYR A 431 14.89 19.66 -16.96
C TYR A 431 13.93 18.70 -16.28
N LEU A 432 12.63 19.03 -16.23
CA LEU A 432 11.59 18.08 -15.80
C LEU A 432 11.49 16.89 -16.76
N ASP A 433 11.61 17.12 -18.07
CA ASP A 433 11.67 16.00 -19.02
C ASP A 433 12.95 15.17 -18.84
N ALA A 434 14.10 15.79 -18.59
CA ALA A 434 15.34 15.06 -18.30
C ALA A 434 15.19 14.15 -17.06
N LEU A 435 14.51 14.65 -16.02
CA LEU A 435 14.14 13.86 -14.84
C LEU A 435 13.21 12.69 -15.22
N ALA A 436 12.16 12.95 -16.01
CA ALA A 436 11.25 11.92 -16.51
C ALA A 436 11.98 10.84 -17.34
N GLN A 437 12.91 11.23 -18.20
CA GLN A 437 13.75 10.29 -18.97
C GLN A 437 14.64 9.43 -18.08
N ASP A 438 15.21 10.00 -17.02
CA ASP A 438 16.04 9.25 -16.08
C ASP A 438 15.22 8.30 -15.22
N MET A 439 13.99 8.67 -14.86
CA MET A 439 13.02 7.78 -14.21
C MET A 439 12.58 6.65 -15.15
N GLN A 440 12.30 6.93 -16.42
CA GLN A 440 11.95 5.90 -17.41
C GLN A 440 13.07 4.88 -17.66
N LYS A 441 14.34 5.22 -17.35
CA LYS A 441 15.48 4.29 -17.46
C LYS A 441 15.58 3.34 -16.26
N VAL A 442 14.81 3.55 -15.19
CA VAL A 442 14.79 2.63 -14.04
C VAL A 442 14.15 1.31 -14.48
N GLU A 443 14.78 0.19 -14.13
CA GLU A 443 14.29 -1.14 -14.48
C GLU A 443 12.91 -1.38 -13.82
N GLY A 444 11.92 -1.82 -14.60
CA GLY A 444 10.54 -2.02 -14.15
C GLY A 444 9.61 -0.81 -14.29
N VAL A 445 10.09 0.32 -14.82
CA VAL A 445 9.23 1.44 -15.23
C VAL A 445 8.79 1.22 -16.68
N ASP A 446 7.48 1.14 -16.91
CA ASP A 446 6.90 0.98 -18.26
C ASP A 446 6.89 2.33 -18.99
N MET A 447 6.30 3.34 -18.34
CA MET A 447 6.25 4.71 -18.87
C MET A 447 6.18 5.76 -17.78
N VAL A 448 6.46 7.01 -18.17
CA VAL A 448 6.34 8.19 -17.32
C VAL A 448 5.38 9.14 -17.99
N ARG A 449 4.29 9.49 -17.31
CA ARG A 449 3.35 10.54 -17.74
C ARG A 449 3.69 11.85 -17.05
N ALA A 450 3.83 12.90 -17.85
CA ALA A 450 4.18 14.24 -17.40
C ALA A 450 3.75 15.25 -18.47
N ILE A 451 3.88 16.54 -18.18
CA ILE A 451 3.53 17.62 -19.13
C ILE A 451 4.24 17.49 -20.50
N THR A 452 5.44 16.92 -20.56
CA THR A 452 6.20 16.73 -21.81
C THR A 452 5.93 15.40 -22.52
N ARG A 453 5.12 14.54 -21.91
CA ARG A 453 4.84 13.17 -22.32
C ARG A 453 3.53 12.64 -21.72
N PRO A 454 2.38 13.28 -22.00
CA PRO A 454 1.13 12.96 -21.29
C PRO A 454 0.68 11.51 -21.49
N THR A 455 0.92 10.94 -22.67
CA THR A 455 0.59 9.53 -22.98
C THR A 455 1.73 8.55 -22.66
N GLY A 456 2.82 9.02 -22.04
CA GLY A 456 4.04 8.25 -21.84
C GLY A 456 5.02 8.28 -23.02
N SER A 457 4.54 8.72 -24.20
CA SER A 457 5.36 9.05 -25.36
C SER A 457 5.79 10.52 -25.35
N VAL A 458 6.96 10.83 -25.90
CA VAL A 458 7.47 12.20 -25.93
C VAL A 458 6.76 13.03 -26.98
N ILE A 459 6.55 14.31 -26.68
CA ILE A 459 6.11 15.31 -27.67
C ILE A 459 7.33 15.66 -28.53
N ASP A 460 7.43 15.08 -29.72
CA ASP A 460 8.58 15.22 -30.62
C ASP A 460 8.85 16.69 -31.00
N GLU A 461 7.81 17.53 -31.02
CA GLU A 461 7.87 18.97 -31.29
C GLU A 461 8.76 19.73 -30.31
N PHE A 462 8.99 19.21 -29.10
CA PHE A 462 9.88 19.84 -28.10
C PHE A 462 11.36 19.56 -28.35
N PHE A 463 11.69 18.54 -29.15
CA PHE A 463 13.05 18.07 -29.35
C PHE A 463 13.73 18.78 -30.52
N VAL A 464 14.96 19.25 -30.27
CA VAL A 464 15.71 20.06 -31.23
C VAL A 464 16.02 19.29 -32.51
N ASP A 465 16.24 17.99 -32.46
CA ASP A 465 16.52 17.19 -33.66
C ASP A 465 15.29 17.06 -34.58
N HIS A 466 14.09 16.92 -34.01
CA HIS A 466 12.83 16.95 -34.77
C HIS A 466 12.57 18.34 -35.37
N GLN A 467 12.70 19.41 -34.56
CA GLN A 467 12.56 20.80 -35.03
C GLN A 467 13.54 21.10 -36.17
N LEU A 468 14.81 20.71 -36.05
CA LEU A 468 15.81 20.87 -37.11
C LEU A 468 15.48 20.03 -38.35
N GLY A 469 14.84 18.88 -38.18
CA GLY A 469 14.32 18.05 -39.27
C GLY A 469 13.21 18.74 -40.06
N LEU A 470 12.19 19.26 -39.38
CA LEU A 470 11.09 20.02 -40.00
C LEU A 470 11.61 21.27 -40.74
N ILE A 471 12.56 21.99 -40.14
CA ILE A 471 13.23 23.12 -40.78
C ILE A 471 13.96 22.67 -42.05
N ALA A 472 14.68 21.54 -42.02
CA ALA A 472 15.39 21.04 -43.18
C ALA A 472 14.44 20.61 -44.31
N GLU A 473 13.35 19.92 -43.98
CA GLU A 473 12.32 19.48 -44.95
C GLU A 473 11.62 20.69 -45.59
N GLY A 474 11.19 21.68 -44.79
CA GLY A 474 10.58 22.91 -45.30
C GLY A 474 11.51 23.71 -46.22
N LEU A 475 12.82 23.71 -45.94
CA LEU A 475 13.82 24.35 -46.82
C LEU A 475 14.07 23.56 -48.11
N GLU A 476 14.00 22.23 -48.08
CA GLU A 476 14.10 21.38 -49.26
C GLU A 476 12.89 21.59 -50.19
N GLU A 477 11.68 21.57 -49.65
CA GLU A 477 10.44 21.82 -50.40
C GLU A 477 10.44 23.23 -51.02
N ALA A 478 10.86 24.25 -50.26
CA ALA A 478 11.04 25.61 -50.77
C ALA A 478 12.04 25.67 -51.94
N ASN A 479 13.16 24.96 -51.85
CA ASN A 479 14.17 24.91 -52.90
C ASN A 479 13.67 24.17 -54.16
N ASP A 480 12.91 23.08 -53.99
CA ASP A 480 12.33 22.32 -55.09
C ASP A 480 11.27 23.12 -55.85
N GLY A 481 10.38 23.82 -55.13
CA GLY A 481 9.40 24.74 -55.73
C GLY A 481 10.05 25.82 -56.60
N ILE A 482 11.17 26.42 -56.16
CA ILE A 482 11.95 27.37 -56.97
C ILE A 482 12.51 26.69 -58.23
N GLY A 483 12.98 25.44 -58.12
CA GLY A 483 13.48 24.65 -59.25
C GLY A 483 12.42 24.35 -60.31
N GLU A 484 11.17 24.10 -59.89
CA GLU A 484 10.04 23.93 -60.80
C GLU A 484 9.71 25.21 -61.57
N VAL A 485 9.71 26.36 -60.88
CA VAL A 485 9.50 27.68 -61.50
C VAL A 485 10.60 27.98 -62.51
N GLN A 486 11.86 27.69 -62.15
CA GLN A 486 13.00 27.85 -63.05
C GLN A 486 12.86 26.99 -64.32
N SER A 487 12.44 25.74 -64.16
CA SER A 487 12.22 24.80 -65.27
C SER A 487 11.11 25.30 -66.20
N GLY A 488 9.97 25.73 -65.64
CA GLY A 488 8.87 26.33 -66.41
C GLY A 488 9.28 27.59 -67.17
N LEU A 489 10.08 28.45 -66.55
CA LEU A 489 10.63 29.65 -67.21
C LEU A 489 11.57 29.29 -68.36
N GLY A 490 12.43 28.28 -68.19
CA GLY A 490 13.32 27.78 -69.25
C GLY A 490 12.56 27.22 -70.45
N GLU A 491 11.43 26.54 -70.22
CA GLU A 491 10.55 26.07 -71.29
C GLU A 491 9.90 27.23 -72.04
N ILE A 492 9.41 28.25 -71.33
CA ILE A 492 8.78 29.44 -71.93
C ILE A 492 9.82 30.28 -72.69
N GLU A 493 11.01 30.46 -72.14
CA GLU A 493 12.15 31.09 -72.79
C GLU A 493 12.47 30.38 -74.12
N THR A 494 12.62 29.05 -74.10
CA THR A 494 12.90 28.24 -75.29
C THR A 494 11.80 28.37 -76.35
N ASN A 495 10.53 28.33 -75.91
CA ASN A 495 9.37 28.50 -76.79
C ASN A 495 9.32 29.91 -77.41
N LEU A 496 9.63 30.95 -76.63
CA LEU A 496 9.69 32.33 -77.12
C LEU A 496 10.85 32.58 -78.07
N GLU A 497 12.04 32.02 -77.81
CA GLU A 497 13.17 32.11 -78.73
C GLU A 497 12.82 31.50 -80.10
N ALA A 498 12.20 30.31 -80.09
CA ALA A 498 11.73 29.64 -81.30
C ALA A 498 10.71 30.49 -82.09
N ILE A 499 9.74 31.09 -81.41
CA ILE A 499 8.74 31.98 -82.01
C ILE A 499 9.40 33.28 -82.53
N SER A 500 10.29 33.89 -81.76
CA SER A 500 10.97 35.16 -82.11
C SER A 500 11.85 35.01 -83.36
N GLY A 501 12.47 33.83 -83.54
CA GLY A 501 13.27 33.47 -84.70
C GLY A 501 12.45 33.31 -85.98
N GLN A 502 11.17 32.94 -85.86
CA GLN A 502 10.24 32.81 -86.98
C GLN A 502 9.46 34.11 -87.29
N ALA A 503 9.08 34.88 -86.26
CA ALA A 503 8.14 35.99 -86.39
C ALA A 503 8.79 37.39 -86.54
N GLY A 504 10.09 37.55 -86.23
CA GLY A 504 10.82 38.80 -86.45
C GLY A 504 10.42 39.99 -85.54
N GLY A 505 9.53 39.79 -84.57
CA GLY A 505 9.07 40.83 -83.65
C GLY A 505 10.13 41.29 -82.65
N ALA A 506 10.30 42.61 -82.49
CA ALA A 506 11.23 43.19 -81.52
C ALA A 506 10.80 42.94 -80.06
N GLY A 507 9.50 43.08 -79.76
CA GLY A 507 8.98 42.87 -78.39
C GLY A 507 9.10 41.43 -77.88
N LEU A 508 8.95 40.42 -78.74
CA LEU A 508 9.13 39.01 -78.36
C LEU A 508 10.60 38.66 -78.08
N ARG A 509 11.53 39.32 -78.78
CA ARG A 509 12.97 39.16 -78.54
C ARG A 509 13.40 39.80 -77.22
N GLU A 510 12.77 40.91 -76.88
CA GLU A 510 12.97 41.59 -75.59
C GLU A 510 12.35 40.80 -74.43
N ALA A 511 11.15 40.21 -74.62
CA ALA A 511 10.52 39.31 -73.64
C ALA A 511 11.35 38.03 -73.40
N ALA A 512 11.84 37.38 -74.45
CA ALA A 512 12.72 36.21 -74.33
C ALA A 512 14.02 36.56 -73.58
N ALA A 513 14.66 37.69 -73.92
CA ALA A 513 15.86 38.15 -73.23
C ALA A 513 15.60 38.55 -71.76
N GLY A 514 14.42 39.12 -71.48
CA GLY A 514 13.98 39.43 -70.13
C GLY A 514 13.74 38.17 -69.29
N LEU A 515 13.13 37.13 -69.86
CA LEU A 515 12.95 35.84 -69.19
C LEU A 515 14.28 35.12 -68.96
N ALA A 516 15.22 35.19 -69.91
CA ALA A 516 16.58 34.67 -69.73
C ALA A 516 17.28 35.35 -68.54
N GLN A 517 17.07 36.67 -68.39
CA GLN A 517 17.59 37.43 -67.25
C GLN A 517 16.92 37.01 -65.93
N VAL A 518 15.59 36.84 -65.93
CA VAL A 518 14.83 36.35 -64.76
C VAL A 518 15.28 34.95 -64.35
N ASN A 519 15.46 34.05 -65.31
CA ASN A 519 15.97 32.69 -65.10
C ASN A 519 17.37 32.71 -64.44
N GLY A 520 18.28 33.56 -64.95
CA GLY A 520 19.60 33.74 -64.34
C GLY A 520 19.59 34.42 -62.97
N GLN A 521 18.56 35.21 -62.64
CA GLN A 521 18.36 35.78 -61.31
C GLN A 521 17.81 34.73 -60.32
N LEU A 522 16.91 33.85 -60.77
CA LEU A 522 16.43 32.73 -59.95
C LEU A 522 17.52 31.69 -59.67
N GLU A 523 18.45 31.47 -60.60
CA GLU A 523 19.64 30.66 -60.35
C GLU A 523 20.52 31.26 -59.23
N GLN A 524 20.57 32.60 -59.12
CA GLN A 524 21.26 33.28 -58.01
C GLN A 524 20.47 33.18 -56.70
N VAL A 525 19.14 33.18 -56.75
CA VAL A 525 18.25 32.96 -55.59
C VAL A 525 18.43 31.54 -55.05
N SER A 526 18.37 30.52 -55.91
CA SER A 526 18.62 29.12 -55.54
C SER A 526 20.05 28.92 -55.02
N GLY A 527 21.06 29.49 -55.70
CA GLY A 527 22.44 29.47 -55.21
C GLY A 527 22.65 30.24 -53.90
N GLY A 528 21.84 31.26 -53.64
CA GLY A 528 21.84 32.04 -52.40
C GLY A 528 21.19 31.31 -51.23
N LEU A 529 20.12 30.54 -51.47
CA LEU A 529 19.51 29.65 -50.49
C LEU A 529 20.46 28.50 -50.10
N GLN A 530 21.25 27.99 -51.04
CA GLN A 530 22.28 26.98 -50.77
C GLN A 530 23.50 27.53 -49.99
N GLN A 531 23.70 28.85 -49.95
CA GLN A 531 24.74 29.50 -49.15
C GLN A 531 24.09 30.28 -48.01
N THR A 532 23.92 29.62 -46.87
CA THR A 532 23.28 30.11 -45.63
C THR A 532 23.85 31.43 -45.10
N GLY A 533 23.46 32.58 -45.68
CA GLY A 533 23.87 33.88 -45.14
C GLY A 533 23.60 35.15 -45.94
N ASN A 534 22.72 35.17 -46.95
CA ASN A 534 22.48 36.41 -47.70
C ASN A 534 21.02 36.61 -48.15
N ILE A 535 20.08 36.37 -47.23
CA ILE A 535 18.62 36.40 -47.46
C ILE A 535 18.14 37.78 -47.91
N GLU A 536 18.68 38.88 -47.37
CA GLU A 536 18.36 40.24 -47.87
C GLU A 536 18.66 40.41 -49.37
N GLN A 537 19.74 39.77 -49.83
CA GLN A 537 20.12 39.80 -51.24
C GLN A 537 19.22 38.90 -52.09
N THR A 538 18.73 37.78 -51.53
CA THR A 538 17.74 36.89 -52.13
C THR A 538 16.37 37.59 -52.31
N VAL A 539 15.85 38.25 -51.27
CA VAL A 539 14.61 39.04 -51.33
C VAL A 539 14.74 40.20 -52.33
N GLY A 540 15.88 40.89 -52.32
CA GLY A 540 16.17 41.97 -53.28
C GLY A 540 16.25 41.49 -54.73
N ALA A 541 16.77 40.29 -54.99
CA ALA A 541 16.80 39.69 -56.33
C ALA A 541 15.40 39.30 -56.81
N LEU A 542 14.52 38.86 -55.91
CA LEU A 542 13.13 38.49 -56.23
C LEU A 542 12.23 39.69 -56.51
N ALA A 543 12.40 40.77 -55.75
CA ALA A 543 11.73 42.04 -56.05
C ALA A 543 12.10 42.54 -57.47
N GLN A 544 13.33 42.27 -57.92
CA GLN A 544 13.76 42.57 -59.29
C GLN A 544 13.18 41.61 -60.33
N VAL A 545 13.03 40.32 -60.02
CA VAL A 545 12.34 39.35 -60.87
C VAL A 545 10.88 39.76 -61.11
N ASN A 546 10.15 40.11 -60.04
CA ASN A 546 8.76 40.57 -60.13
C ASN A 546 8.61 41.87 -60.95
N ALA A 547 9.54 42.82 -60.76
CA ALA A 547 9.60 44.04 -61.57
C ALA A 547 9.92 43.74 -63.05
N GLY A 548 10.86 42.84 -63.32
CA GLY A 548 11.22 42.42 -64.67
C GLY A 548 10.06 41.73 -65.41
N LEU A 549 9.27 40.92 -64.72
CA LEU A 549 8.08 40.28 -65.29
C LEU A 549 6.96 41.29 -65.60
N SER A 550 6.77 42.28 -64.72
CA SER A 550 5.85 43.40 -64.99
C SER A 550 6.26 44.22 -66.22
N GLU A 551 7.56 44.40 -66.44
CA GLU A 551 8.09 45.06 -67.65
C GLU A 551 7.89 44.21 -68.91
N ILE A 552 8.08 42.89 -68.82
CA ILE A 552 7.83 41.93 -69.91
C ILE A 552 6.34 41.92 -70.29
N GLU A 553 5.43 41.88 -69.30
CA GLU A 553 3.97 41.96 -69.48
C GLU A 553 3.54 43.27 -70.18
N GLN A 554 4.12 44.40 -69.78
CA GLN A 554 3.87 45.70 -70.41
C GLN A 554 4.43 45.78 -71.84
N GLY A 555 5.60 45.19 -72.10
CA GLY A 555 6.22 45.12 -73.43
C GLY A 555 5.43 44.26 -74.42
N LEU A 556 4.81 43.19 -73.92
CA LEU A 556 3.98 42.28 -74.72
C LEU A 556 2.61 42.89 -75.09
N ASN A 557 2.01 43.70 -74.22
CA ASN A 557 0.77 44.44 -74.50
C ASN A 557 0.89 45.45 -75.69
N GLY A 558 2.11 45.77 -76.13
CA GLY A 558 2.38 46.59 -77.32
C GLY A 558 2.56 45.82 -78.64
N ALA A 559 2.66 44.48 -78.60
CA ALA A 559 2.98 43.64 -79.76
C ALA A 559 1.71 43.00 -80.39
N ALA A 560 1.11 43.69 -81.35
CA ALA A 560 -0.14 43.23 -81.98
C ALA A 560 0.08 42.09 -83.00
N GLY A 561 -0.50 40.92 -82.69
CA GLY A 561 -1.09 40.02 -83.69
C GLY A 561 -0.42 38.65 -83.87
N GLN A 562 -0.84 37.67 -83.06
CA GLN A 562 -0.98 36.20 -83.29
C GLN A 562 -0.64 35.35 -82.06
N TYR A 563 -1.27 35.55 -80.89
CA TYR A 563 -0.76 34.93 -79.65
C TYR A 563 -1.80 34.65 -78.55
N ASP A 564 -3.06 34.30 -78.82
CA ASP A 564 -4.05 34.10 -77.74
C ASP A 564 -3.66 32.98 -76.74
N GLU A 565 -3.01 31.92 -77.20
CA GLU A 565 -2.56 30.78 -76.37
C GLU A 565 -1.23 31.07 -75.64
N LEU A 566 -0.34 31.86 -76.25
CA LEU A 566 0.93 32.32 -75.65
C LEU A 566 0.68 33.45 -74.64
N ALA A 567 -0.24 34.37 -74.93
CA ALA A 567 -0.67 35.39 -73.98
C ALA A 567 -1.38 34.77 -72.78
N ALA A 568 -2.16 33.69 -73.00
CA ALA A 568 -2.72 32.89 -71.92
C ALA A 568 -1.62 32.19 -71.10
N GLY A 569 -0.66 31.51 -71.75
CA GLY A 569 0.46 30.86 -71.04
C GLY A 569 1.41 31.84 -70.34
N LEU A 570 1.59 33.06 -70.87
CA LEU A 570 2.34 34.13 -70.21
C LEU A 570 1.55 34.80 -69.09
N GLY A 571 0.21 34.85 -69.19
CA GLY A 571 -0.67 35.28 -68.11
C GLY A 571 -0.68 34.27 -66.96
N GLU A 572 -0.72 32.97 -67.28
CA GLU A 572 -0.60 31.87 -66.32
C GLU A 572 0.78 31.83 -65.68
N LEU A 573 1.86 32.10 -66.44
CA LEU A 573 3.21 32.29 -65.90
C LEU A 573 3.31 33.53 -65.01
N ALA A 574 2.78 34.67 -65.44
CA ALA A 574 2.81 35.90 -64.63
C ALA A 574 2.06 35.70 -63.31
N GLN A 575 0.95 34.96 -63.34
CA GLN A 575 0.24 34.54 -62.15
C GLN A 575 1.05 33.55 -61.30
N GLY A 576 1.70 32.56 -61.93
CA GLY A 576 2.54 31.57 -61.25
C GLY A 576 3.80 32.14 -60.60
N VAL A 577 4.49 33.08 -61.27
CA VAL A 577 5.64 33.78 -60.68
C VAL A 577 5.19 34.84 -59.67
N GLY A 578 4.02 35.46 -59.85
CA GLY A 578 3.38 36.27 -58.82
C GLY A 578 3.16 35.47 -57.54
N ALA A 579 2.57 34.29 -57.65
CA ALA A 579 2.40 33.35 -56.53
C ALA A 579 3.74 32.86 -55.97
N SER A 580 4.75 32.64 -56.81
CA SER A 580 6.10 32.27 -56.35
C SER A 580 6.80 33.40 -55.59
N SER A 581 6.58 34.66 -56.00
CA SER A 581 7.10 35.84 -55.31
C SER A 581 6.42 36.05 -53.96
N GLU A 582 5.14 35.75 -53.86
CA GLU A 582 4.37 35.77 -52.61
C GLU A 582 4.84 34.66 -51.68
N GLY A 583 4.91 33.41 -52.17
CA GLY A 583 5.45 32.27 -51.41
C GLY A 583 6.91 32.45 -51.00
N LEU A 584 7.75 33.13 -51.78
CA LEU A 584 9.12 33.45 -51.37
C LEU A 584 9.23 34.58 -50.35
N THR A 585 8.23 35.46 -50.28
CA THR A 585 8.12 36.44 -49.20
C THR A 585 7.75 35.72 -47.91
N GLU A 586 6.79 34.79 -47.97
CA GLU A 586 6.45 33.89 -46.85
C GLU A 586 7.67 33.05 -46.43
N ILE A 587 8.45 32.49 -47.37
CA ILE A 587 9.70 31.77 -47.06
C ILE A 587 10.74 32.71 -46.43
N SER A 588 10.82 33.97 -46.83
CA SER A 588 11.75 34.93 -46.20
C SER A 588 11.35 35.28 -44.78
N GLU A 589 10.05 35.41 -44.52
CA GLU A 589 9.52 35.64 -43.18
C GLU A 589 9.76 34.39 -42.31
N GLY A 590 9.41 33.21 -42.82
CA GLY A 590 9.67 31.93 -42.16
C GLY A 590 11.17 31.63 -41.96
N LEU A 591 12.05 32.04 -42.87
CA LEU A 591 13.52 31.94 -42.69
C LEU A 591 14.05 32.87 -41.62
N THR A 592 13.42 34.03 -41.44
CA THR A 592 13.77 34.96 -40.35
C THR A 592 13.35 34.36 -39.02
N GLU A 593 12.15 33.79 -38.97
CA GLU A 593 11.65 33.02 -37.82
C GLU A 593 12.55 31.81 -37.52
N ILE A 594 12.94 31.03 -38.52
CA ILE A 594 13.93 29.94 -38.39
C ILE A 594 15.26 30.45 -37.83
N ALA A 595 15.76 31.59 -38.31
CA ALA A 595 17.01 32.16 -37.82
C ALA A 595 16.91 32.60 -36.36
N ASP A 596 15.78 33.17 -35.96
CA ASP A 596 15.49 33.56 -34.58
C ASP A 596 15.34 32.32 -33.68
N THR A 597 14.62 31.28 -34.13
CA THR A 597 14.50 29.99 -33.44
C THR A 597 15.85 29.31 -33.28
N LEU A 598 16.68 29.25 -34.32
CA LEU A 598 18.03 28.70 -34.26
C LEU A 598 18.95 29.49 -33.32
N ALA A 599 18.79 30.82 -33.24
CA ALA A 599 19.50 31.65 -32.27
C ALA A 599 19.06 31.31 -30.84
N GLY A 600 17.76 31.17 -30.61
CA GLY A 600 17.20 30.71 -29.33
C GLY A 600 17.72 29.33 -28.92
N ILE A 601 17.69 28.34 -29.82
CA ILE A 601 18.24 27.00 -29.60
C ILE A 601 19.74 27.06 -29.23
N SER A 602 20.52 27.89 -29.93
CA SER A 602 21.97 28.03 -29.69
C SER A 602 22.30 28.67 -28.33
N ASP A 603 21.50 29.64 -27.92
CA ASP A 603 21.70 30.42 -26.69
C ASP A 603 21.11 29.74 -25.45
N SER A 604 20.14 28.83 -25.61
CA SER A 604 19.52 28.08 -24.52
C SER A 604 20.51 27.17 -23.78
N GLU A 605 20.56 27.30 -22.45
CA GLU A 605 21.32 26.39 -21.60
C GLU A 605 20.63 25.02 -21.47
N ALA A 606 19.30 24.99 -21.48
CA ALA A 606 18.49 23.79 -21.44
C ALA A 606 18.84 22.83 -22.59
N VAL A 607 18.94 23.35 -23.83
CA VAL A 607 19.32 22.55 -25.01
C VAL A 607 20.64 21.80 -24.82
N ARG A 608 21.61 22.39 -24.14
CA ARG A 608 22.91 21.74 -23.89
C ARG A 608 22.82 20.61 -22.88
N GLY A 609 21.89 20.69 -21.94
CA GLY A 609 21.68 19.70 -20.88
C GLY A 609 20.72 18.59 -21.29
N THR A 610 19.65 18.92 -22.02
CA THR A 610 18.47 18.07 -22.19
C THR A 610 18.16 17.74 -23.66
N GLY A 611 18.66 18.56 -24.60
CA GLY A 611 18.33 18.43 -26.03
C GLY A 611 16.96 18.98 -26.41
N ILE A 612 16.24 19.58 -25.47
CA ILE A 612 14.90 20.17 -25.66
C ILE A 612 15.00 21.68 -25.77
N TYR A 613 14.20 22.24 -26.67
CA TYR A 613 14.02 23.67 -26.81
C TYR A 613 12.53 23.99 -26.83
N LEU A 614 12.08 24.73 -25.81
CA LEU A 614 10.70 25.20 -25.71
C LEU A 614 10.68 26.71 -25.97
N PRO A 615 10.11 27.17 -27.10
CA PRO A 615 9.95 28.60 -27.38
C PRO A 615 9.09 29.29 -26.31
N GLU A 616 9.39 30.57 -26.03
CA GLU A 616 8.55 31.37 -25.13
C GLU A 616 7.10 31.40 -25.63
N GLY A 617 6.15 31.07 -24.76
CA GLY A 617 4.72 31.10 -25.06
C GLY A 617 4.12 29.78 -25.56
N THR A 618 4.92 28.73 -25.80
CA THR A 618 4.39 27.43 -26.26
C THR A 618 3.36 26.85 -25.29
N LEU A 619 3.62 26.89 -23.98
CA LEU A 619 2.68 26.36 -22.97
C LEU A 619 1.47 27.27 -22.72
N GLN A 620 1.41 28.45 -23.36
CA GLN A 620 0.28 29.38 -23.23
C GLN A 620 -0.77 29.17 -24.34
N GLU A 621 -0.53 28.22 -25.25
CA GLU A 621 -1.46 27.87 -26.31
C GLU A 621 -2.64 27.04 -25.75
N GLU A 622 -3.84 27.21 -26.34
CA GLU A 622 -5.08 26.55 -25.87
C GLU A 622 -4.96 25.02 -25.84
N GLU A 623 -4.07 24.44 -26.65
CA GLU A 623 -3.82 22.99 -26.68
C GLU A 623 -3.10 22.45 -25.45
N PHE A 624 -2.33 23.28 -24.73
CA PHE A 624 -1.61 22.87 -23.51
C PHE A 624 -2.38 23.17 -22.22
N GLU A 625 -3.50 23.90 -22.29
CA GLU A 625 -4.33 24.22 -21.12
C GLU A 625 -4.80 22.96 -20.37
N PRO A 626 -5.32 21.90 -21.02
CA PRO A 626 -5.70 20.66 -20.33
C PRO A 626 -4.51 19.94 -19.67
N LEU A 627 -3.32 20.02 -20.27
CA LEU A 627 -2.10 19.41 -19.74
C LEU A 627 -1.59 20.16 -18.50
N LEU A 628 -1.68 21.49 -18.50
CA LEU A 628 -1.37 22.32 -17.34
C LEU A 628 -2.36 22.06 -16.20
N GLU A 629 -3.65 21.90 -16.49
CA GLU A 629 -4.65 21.55 -15.47
C GLU A 629 -4.40 20.15 -14.86
N GLN A 630 -3.90 19.19 -15.65
CA GLN A 630 -3.62 17.84 -15.18
C GLN A 630 -2.30 17.73 -14.40
N TYR A 631 -1.23 18.38 -14.87
CA TYR A 631 0.14 18.15 -14.37
C TYR A 631 0.73 19.32 -13.60
N ALA A 632 0.16 20.52 -13.64
CA ALA A 632 0.64 21.67 -12.88
C ALA A 632 -0.34 22.07 -11.78
N PHE A 633 0.19 22.57 -10.67
CA PHE A 633 -0.63 23.03 -9.54
C PHE A 633 0.01 24.20 -8.79
N ALA A 634 -0.72 24.79 -7.85
CA ALA A 634 -0.30 25.96 -7.08
C ALA A 634 0.23 27.09 -7.99
N ASP A 635 -0.56 27.45 -9.01
CA ASP A 635 -0.23 28.49 -9.99
C ASP A 635 1.14 28.26 -10.70
N GLY A 636 1.46 27.00 -11.02
CA GLY A 636 2.68 26.62 -11.76
C GLY A 636 3.91 26.35 -10.88
N GLU A 637 3.85 26.64 -9.58
CA GLU A 637 4.94 26.33 -8.64
C GLU A 637 5.05 24.83 -8.29
N GLY A 638 4.06 24.02 -8.69
CA GLY A 638 4.01 22.58 -8.45
C GLY A 638 3.80 21.79 -9.74
N MET A 639 4.43 20.62 -9.84
CA MET A 639 4.30 19.69 -10.96
C MET A 639 4.06 18.27 -10.45
N LEU A 640 3.17 17.56 -11.13
CA LEU A 640 2.89 16.14 -10.93
C LEU A 640 3.50 15.35 -12.09
N MET A 641 4.10 14.21 -11.79
CA MET A 641 4.40 13.17 -12.77
C MET A 641 3.84 11.84 -12.27
N GLU A 642 3.35 11.01 -13.18
CA GLU A 642 2.89 9.66 -12.86
C GLU A 642 3.86 8.65 -13.47
N ILE A 643 4.36 7.74 -12.64
CA ILE A 643 5.23 6.65 -13.08
C ILE A 643 4.39 5.38 -13.11
N VAL A 644 4.15 4.89 -14.32
CA VAL A 644 3.47 3.63 -14.57
C VAL A 644 4.51 2.52 -14.55
N LEU A 645 4.30 1.53 -13.68
CA LEU A 645 5.22 0.40 -13.51
C LEU A 645 4.83 -0.76 -14.44
N GLU A 646 5.79 -1.64 -14.76
CA GLU A 646 5.48 -2.89 -15.46
C GLU A 646 4.74 -3.89 -14.56
N GLU A 647 4.92 -3.77 -13.25
CA GLU A 647 4.41 -4.67 -12.22
C GLU A 647 3.16 -4.10 -11.53
N ASP A 648 2.41 -4.97 -10.83
CA ASP A 648 1.29 -4.56 -9.96
C ASP A 648 1.76 -3.55 -8.89
N PRO A 649 1.10 -2.39 -8.70
CA PRO A 649 1.45 -1.39 -7.68
C PRO A 649 1.47 -1.89 -6.23
N TYR A 650 0.79 -2.98 -5.92
CA TYR A 650 0.78 -3.63 -4.62
C TYR A 650 1.86 -4.72 -4.48
N SER A 651 2.58 -5.04 -5.55
CA SER A 651 3.62 -6.08 -5.56
C SER A 651 4.86 -5.69 -4.74
N PRO A 652 5.61 -6.67 -4.21
CA PRO A 652 6.92 -6.43 -3.62
C PRO A 652 7.91 -5.74 -4.57
N GLU A 653 7.85 -6.06 -5.86
CA GLU A 653 8.71 -5.51 -6.92
C GLU A 653 8.46 -4.00 -7.10
N ALA A 654 7.20 -3.56 -7.12
CA ALA A 654 6.85 -2.15 -7.21
C ALA A 654 7.43 -1.31 -6.07
N ILE A 655 7.49 -1.86 -4.86
CA ILE A 655 8.09 -1.21 -3.69
C ILE A 655 9.60 -0.99 -3.90
N ASP A 656 10.29 -1.98 -4.43
CA ASP A 656 11.73 -1.88 -4.68
C ASP A 656 12.02 -0.88 -5.82
N ILE A 657 11.18 -0.82 -6.86
CA ILE A 657 11.28 0.16 -7.95
C ILE A 657 11.13 1.60 -7.44
N VAL A 658 10.23 1.86 -6.47
CA VAL A 658 10.11 3.20 -5.85
C VAL A 658 11.42 3.64 -5.19
N THR A 659 12.13 2.71 -4.54
CA THR A 659 13.42 3.04 -3.93
C THR A 659 14.44 3.45 -4.99
N ASP A 660 14.49 2.72 -6.11
CA ASP A 660 15.37 3.04 -7.23
C ASP A 660 15.00 4.35 -7.94
N LEU A 661 13.69 4.67 -8.03
CA LEU A 661 13.17 5.95 -8.54
C LEU A 661 13.63 7.13 -7.68
N LYS A 662 13.56 7.00 -6.34
CA LYS A 662 14.08 8.01 -5.40
C LYS A 662 15.57 8.27 -5.63
N GLU A 663 16.37 7.20 -5.75
CA GLU A 663 17.81 7.31 -6.03
C GLU A 663 18.12 7.88 -7.43
N ALA A 664 17.28 7.60 -8.44
CA ALA A 664 17.42 8.15 -9.78
C ALA A 664 17.12 9.66 -9.81
N ALA A 665 16.04 10.08 -9.17
CA ALA A 665 15.64 11.48 -9.08
C ALA A 665 16.70 12.34 -8.38
N GLU A 666 17.18 11.91 -7.20
CA GLU A 666 18.24 12.61 -6.47
C GLU A 666 19.50 12.81 -7.34
N ARG A 667 19.85 11.83 -8.17
CA ARG A 667 21.01 11.95 -9.09
C ARG A 667 20.75 12.91 -10.24
N SER A 668 19.51 12.97 -10.74
CA SER A 668 19.15 13.76 -11.93
C SER A 668 19.04 15.26 -11.63
N ILE A 669 18.55 15.64 -10.44
CA ILE A 669 18.38 17.06 -10.06
C ILE A 669 19.68 17.75 -9.62
N ASN A 670 20.73 17.00 -9.29
CA ASN A 670 21.97 17.56 -8.78
C ASN A 670 22.70 18.41 -9.84
N GLY A 671 22.87 19.71 -9.58
CA GLY A 671 23.53 20.64 -10.49
C GLY A 671 22.66 21.15 -11.65
N THR A 672 21.34 21.00 -11.55
CA THR A 672 20.35 21.58 -12.47
C THR A 672 19.55 22.68 -11.75
N PRO A 673 18.71 23.46 -12.46
CA PRO A 673 17.79 24.40 -11.81
C PRO A 673 16.81 23.74 -10.81
N LEU A 674 16.67 22.41 -10.86
CA LEU A 674 15.81 21.64 -9.95
C LEU A 674 16.49 21.28 -8.62
N GLU A 675 17.72 21.71 -8.33
CA GLU A 675 18.46 21.29 -7.12
C GLU A 675 17.78 21.70 -5.80
N GLU A 676 17.00 22.79 -5.80
CA GLU A 676 16.32 23.32 -4.60
C GLU A 676 14.83 22.95 -4.53
N VAL A 677 14.29 22.18 -5.48
CA VAL A 677 12.87 21.77 -5.45
C VAL A 677 12.64 20.67 -4.40
N ASP A 678 11.46 20.70 -3.79
CA ASP A 678 11.02 19.61 -2.93
C ASP A 678 10.36 18.52 -3.77
N ILE A 679 10.88 17.30 -3.69
CA ILE A 679 10.31 16.11 -4.37
C ILE A 679 9.76 15.16 -3.30
N ALA A 680 8.49 14.79 -3.45
CA ALA A 680 7.81 13.80 -2.64
C ALA A 680 7.14 12.75 -3.53
N TYR A 681 6.91 11.56 -2.98
CA TYR A 681 6.44 10.40 -3.74
C TYR A 681 5.13 9.91 -3.15
N GLY A 682 4.03 9.99 -3.90
CA GLY A 682 2.71 9.48 -3.56
C GLY A 682 2.37 8.18 -4.27
N GLY A 683 1.10 7.77 -4.17
CA GLY A 683 0.60 6.53 -4.73
C GLY A 683 0.90 5.30 -3.86
N VAL A 684 0.17 4.22 -4.15
CA VAL A 684 0.19 2.96 -3.39
C VAL A 684 1.61 2.37 -3.23
N PRO A 685 2.45 2.27 -4.28
CA PRO A 685 3.78 1.70 -4.12
C PRO A 685 4.66 2.51 -3.15
N SER A 686 4.51 3.83 -3.14
CA SER A 686 5.26 4.72 -2.23
C SER A 686 4.78 4.58 -0.78
N ILE A 687 3.46 4.52 -0.56
CA ILE A 687 2.86 4.23 0.75
C ILE A 687 3.39 2.89 1.28
N ASN A 688 3.43 1.86 0.43
CA ASN A 688 3.94 0.53 0.78
C ASN A 688 5.45 0.53 1.04
N SER A 689 6.23 1.30 0.29
CA SER A 689 7.67 1.50 0.54
C SER A 689 7.92 2.14 1.90
N ASP A 690 7.24 3.25 2.21
CA ASP A 690 7.37 3.91 3.51
C ASP A 690 6.92 3.00 4.66
N LEU A 691 5.86 2.21 4.43
CA LEU A 691 5.35 1.23 5.38
C LEU A 691 6.36 0.09 5.61
N LYS A 692 7.03 -0.41 4.57
CA LYS A 692 8.10 -1.42 4.68
C LYS A 692 9.24 -0.91 5.54
N ASP A 693 9.76 0.28 5.25
CA ASP A 693 10.88 0.88 6.00
C ASP A 693 10.55 1.11 7.47
N ILE A 694 9.39 1.69 7.76
CA ILE A 694 8.96 1.98 9.13
C ILE A 694 8.67 0.70 9.90
N SER A 695 7.96 -0.25 9.28
CA SER A 695 7.54 -1.49 9.94
C SER A 695 8.73 -2.40 10.25
N GLU A 696 9.71 -2.57 9.36
CA GLU A 696 10.88 -3.43 9.60
C GLU A 696 11.78 -2.90 10.72
N SER A 697 12.04 -1.59 10.70
CA SER A 697 12.84 -0.89 11.72
C SER A 697 12.21 -1.01 13.10
N ASP A 698 10.91 -0.71 13.21
CA ASP A 698 10.21 -0.74 14.49
C ASP A 698 9.90 -2.18 14.96
N PHE A 699 9.69 -3.13 14.05
CA PHE A 699 9.54 -4.56 14.38
C PHE A 699 10.74 -5.06 15.16
N THR A 700 11.95 -4.88 14.60
CA THR A 700 13.19 -5.40 15.19
C THR A 700 13.46 -4.78 16.57
N ARG A 701 13.24 -3.48 16.68
CA ARG A 701 13.39 -2.73 17.93
C ARG A 701 12.39 -3.20 18.98
N THR A 702 11.11 -3.26 18.65
CA THR A 702 10.02 -3.59 19.57
C THR A 702 10.12 -5.03 20.06
N VAL A 703 10.36 -5.99 19.15
CA VAL A 703 10.59 -7.40 19.50
C VAL A 703 11.78 -7.54 20.44
N SER A 704 12.88 -6.83 20.18
CA SER A 704 14.06 -6.85 21.05
C SER A 704 13.76 -6.32 22.46
N ILE A 705 13.06 -5.19 22.57
CA ILE A 705 12.65 -4.61 23.86
C ILE A 705 11.71 -5.55 24.62
N MET A 706 10.74 -6.17 23.93
CA MET A 706 9.83 -7.13 24.53
C MET A 706 10.58 -8.35 25.05
N LEU A 707 11.48 -8.95 24.26
CA LEU A 707 12.26 -10.12 24.66
C LEU A 707 13.17 -9.83 25.86
N VAL A 708 13.83 -8.67 25.88
CA VAL A 708 14.65 -8.23 27.02
C VAL A 708 13.79 -8.03 28.27
N SER A 709 12.65 -7.34 28.14
CA SER A 709 11.71 -7.11 29.25
C SER A 709 11.18 -8.43 29.80
N LEU A 710 10.81 -9.35 28.92
CA LEU A 710 10.33 -10.68 29.25
C LEU A 710 11.42 -11.51 29.95
N PHE A 711 12.65 -11.47 29.44
CA PHE A 711 13.81 -12.10 30.07
C PHE A 711 14.01 -11.59 31.49
N VAL A 712 13.99 -10.27 31.70
CA VAL A 712 14.16 -9.65 33.02
C VAL A 712 13.07 -10.11 33.98
N VAL A 713 11.81 -10.07 33.56
CA VAL A 713 10.67 -10.50 34.39
C VAL A 713 10.78 -11.98 34.74
N LEU A 714 11.00 -12.85 33.76
CA LEU A 714 11.18 -14.28 33.99
C LEU A 714 12.39 -14.57 34.89
N ALA A 715 13.49 -13.84 34.72
CA ALA A 715 14.68 -14.00 35.53
C ALA A 715 14.42 -13.70 37.01
N VAL A 716 13.63 -12.66 37.29
CA VAL A 716 13.20 -12.31 38.64
C VAL A 716 12.26 -13.37 39.21
N LEU A 717 11.28 -13.82 38.42
CA LEU A 717 10.25 -14.78 38.84
C LEU A 717 10.83 -16.16 39.13
N LEU A 718 11.56 -16.71 38.17
CA LEU A 718 12.19 -18.02 38.27
C LEU A 718 13.44 -17.99 39.15
N ARG A 719 14.03 -16.81 39.39
CA ARG A 719 15.35 -16.66 40.03
C ARG A 719 16.41 -17.48 39.32
N SER A 720 16.49 -17.31 38.00
CA SER A 720 17.46 -17.97 37.13
C SER A 720 17.65 -17.14 35.87
N PHE A 721 18.87 -17.11 35.31
CA PHE A 721 19.12 -16.56 33.96
C PHE A 721 19.09 -17.65 32.90
N ILE A 722 19.35 -18.90 33.27
CA ILE A 722 19.38 -20.02 32.32
C ILE A 722 17.96 -20.43 31.92
N MET A 723 17.02 -20.48 32.87
CA MET A 723 15.64 -20.88 32.57
C MET A 723 14.93 -19.97 31.58
N PRO A 724 14.93 -18.64 31.78
CA PRO A 724 14.34 -17.72 30.82
C PRO A 724 14.96 -17.86 29.42
N LEU A 725 16.28 -18.04 29.33
CA LEU A 725 16.98 -18.06 28.05
C LEU A 725 16.54 -19.24 27.17
N TYR A 726 16.48 -20.46 27.70
CA TYR A 726 15.99 -21.59 26.90
C TYR A 726 14.46 -21.56 26.70
N MET A 727 13.69 -20.96 27.61
CA MET A 727 12.24 -20.76 27.40
C MET A 727 12.00 -19.84 26.20
N ILE A 728 12.66 -18.68 26.20
CA ILE A 728 12.59 -17.72 25.09
C ILE A 728 13.09 -18.36 23.81
N ALA A 729 14.26 -19.03 23.82
CA ALA A 729 14.77 -19.72 22.64
C ALA A 729 13.80 -20.79 22.11
N SER A 730 13.12 -21.53 23.00
CA SER A 730 12.10 -22.50 22.58
C SER A 730 10.86 -21.85 21.98
N LEU A 731 10.48 -20.65 22.43
CA LEU A 731 9.38 -19.88 21.84
C LEU A 731 9.77 -19.31 20.49
N LEU A 732 10.98 -18.76 20.35
CA LEU A 732 11.52 -18.28 19.07
C LEU A 732 11.56 -19.41 18.03
N LEU A 733 12.11 -20.58 18.40
CA LEU A 733 12.11 -21.75 17.52
C LEU A 733 10.70 -22.13 17.08
N THR A 734 9.73 -22.08 17.99
CA THR A 734 8.33 -22.41 17.68
C THR A 734 7.70 -21.38 16.77
N TYR A 735 7.94 -20.09 17.02
CA TYR A 735 7.45 -19.00 16.19
C TYR A 735 7.96 -19.12 14.76
N TYR A 736 9.28 -19.23 14.55
CA TYR A 736 9.83 -19.36 13.20
C TYR A 736 9.39 -20.65 12.50
N SER A 737 9.22 -21.75 13.24
CA SER A 737 8.65 -22.97 12.65
C SER A 737 7.18 -22.80 12.27
N SER A 738 6.44 -21.96 13.00
CA SER A 738 5.02 -21.75 12.81
C SER A 738 4.73 -20.79 11.66
N ILE A 739 5.45 -19.67 11.58
CA ILE A 739 5.36 -18.76 10.43
C ILE A 739 5.81 -19.45 9.14
N ALA A 740 6.84 -20.31 9.18
CA ALA A 740 7.21 -21.13 8.03
C ALA A 740 6.08 -22.06 7.55
N ILE A 741 5.31 -22.65 8.49
CA ILE A 741 4.14 -23.45 8.12
C ILE A 741 3.05 -22.57 7.51
N THR A 742 2.83 -21.38 8.07
CA THR A 742 1.86 -20.42 7.53
C THR A 742 2.26 -19.97 6.12
N GLU A 743 3.51 -19.61 5.88
CA GLU A 743 4.04 -19.24 4.56
C GLU A 743 3.86 -20.37 3.55
N LEU A 744 4.17 -21.62 3.92
CA LEU A 744 3.92 -22.78 3.07
C LEU A 744 2.43 -22.99 2.71
N ILE A 745 1.51 -22.56 3.58
CA ILE A 745 0.07 -22.68 3.34
C ILE A 745 -0.42 -21.52 2.46
N PHE A 746 -0.14 -20.28 2.83
CA PHE A 746 -0.70 -19.10 2.16
C PHE A 746 0.07 -18.76 0.88
N VAL A 747 1.40 -18.67 0.96
CA VAL A 747 2.23 -18.37 -0.21
C VAL A 747 2.38 -19.63 -1.07
N GLY A 748 2.83 -20.74 -0.46
CA GLY A 748 3.16 -21.95 -1.21
C GLY A 748 1.96 -22.72 -1.79
N TRP A 749 0.81 -22.74 -1.11
CA TRP A 749 -0.34 -23.57 -1.52
C TRP A 749 -1.55 -22.76 -2.01
N LEU A 750 -1.81 -21.58 -1.42
CA LEU A 750 -2.92 -20.71 -1.83
C LEU A 750 -2.53 -19.67 -2.87
N GLY A 751 -1.23 -19.37 -3.03
CA GLY A 751 -0.71 -18.53 -4.10
C GLY A 751 -0.74 -17.02 -3.82
N TYR A 752 -0.82 -16.60 -2.55
CA TYR A 752 -0.64 -15.20 -2.18
C TYR A 752 0.84 -14.78 -2.31
N ASP A 753 1.10 -13.51 -2.60
CA ASP A 753 2.47 -13.01 -2.80
C ASP A 753 3.34 -13.07 -1.53
N GLY A 754 2.69 -13.05 -0.37
CA GLY A 754 3.40 -13.06 0.90
C GLY A 754 2.49 -13.23 2.11
N ILE A 755 3.13 -13.23 3.27
CA ILE A 755 2.44 -13.06 4.55
C ILE A 755 2.22 -11.56 4.76
N THR A 756 1.00 -11.13 5.09
CA THR A 756 0.70 -9.70 5.28
C THR A 756 1.68 -9.09 6.30
N TRP A 757 2.25 -7.93 6.01
CA TRP A 757 3.30 -7.26 6.79
C TRP A 757 3.04 -7.16 8.30
N ALA A 758 1.79 -7.03 8.73
CA ALA A 758 1.41 -6.92 10.15
C ALA A 758 1.42 -8.27 10.89
N VAL A 759 1.25 -9.38 10.16
CA VAL A 759 1.06 -10.73 10.68
C VAL A 759 2.29 -11.26 11.45
N PRO A 760 3.55 -11.09 10.97
CA PRO A 760 4.72 -11.50 11.73
C PRO A 760 4.77 -10.88 13.12
N PHE A 761 4.51 -9.57 13.24
CA PHE A 761 4.53 -8.85 14.51
C PHE A 761 3.48 -9.37 15.47
N PHE A 762 2.22 -9.36 15.06
CA PHE A 762 1.13 -9.75 15.94
C PHE A 762 1.13 -11.24 16.24
N GLY A 763 1.43 -12.08 15.25
CA GLY A 763 1.63 -13.52 15.42
C GLY A 763 2.74 -13.82 16.44
N PHE A 764 3.85 -13.07 16.39
CA PHE A 764 4.96 -13.19 17.34
C PHE A 764 4.52 -12.84 18.76
N VAL A 765 3.97 -11.63 18.94
CA VAL A 765 3.55 -11.14 20.25
C VAL A 765 2.53 -12.09 20.90
N MET A 766 1.56 -12.56 20.12
CA MET A 766 0.52 -13.48 20.58
C MET A 766 1.11 -14.83 20.99
N LEU A 767 1.93 -15.44 20.15
CA LEU A 767 2.55 -16.73 20.41
C LEU A 767 3.49 -16.66 21.62
N VAL A 768 4.30 -15.61 21.73
CA VAL A 768 5.21 -15.41 22.86
C VAL A 768 4.42 -15.22 24.16
N SER A 769 3.40 -14.37 24.17
CA SER A 769 2.61 -14.11 25.38
C SER A 769 1.81 -15.33 25.83
N LEU A 770 1.26 -16.11 24.91
CA LEU A 770 0.48 -17.31 25.27
C LEU A 770 1.38 -18.52 25.55
N GLY A 771 2.45 -18.68 24.78
CA GLY A 771 3.38 -19.80 24.93
C GLY A 771 4.22 -19.73 26.19
N ILE A 772 4.55 -18.53 26.69
CA ILE A 772 5.36 -18.41 27.90
C ILE A 772 4.64 -18.95 29.15
N ASP A 773 3.32 -18.78 29.22
CA ASP A 773 2.49 -19.19 30.36
C ASP A 773 2.66 -20.68 30.68
N TYR A 774 2.68 -21.51 29.66
CA TYR A 774 2.83 -22.96 29.85
C TYR A 774 4.21 -23.36 30.33
N SER A 775 5.26 -22.68 29.86
CA SER A 775 6.60 -22.88 30.38
C SER A 775 6.70 -22.43 31.84
N ILE A 776 6.05 -21.31 32.20
CA ILE A 776 5.98 -20.85 33.60
C ILE A 776 5.28 -21.89 34.46
N PHE A 777 4.13 -22.44 34.05
CA PHE A 777 3.41 -23.45 34.81
C PHE A 777 4.25 -24.71 35.04
N LEU A 778 4.88 -25.23 33.98
CA LEU A 778 5.72 -26.42 34.08
C LEU A 778 6.93 -26.20 35.00
N LEU A 779 7.62 -25.06 34.85
CA LEU A 779 8.84 -24.78 35.59
C LEU A 779 8.60 -24.29 37.02
N ASP A 780 7.49 -23.60 37.30
CA ASP A 780 7.06 -23.28 38.67
C ASP A 780 6.71 -24.57 39.42
N ARG A 781 6.03 -25.52 38.76
CA ARG A 781 5.78 -26.84 39.35
C ARG A 781 7.07 -27.62 39.58
N TYR A 782 7.97 -27.62 38.60
CA TYR A 782 9.31 -28.20 38.74
C TYR A 782 10.07 -27.62 39.92
N ARG A 783 10.05 -26.30 40.09
CA ARG A 783 10.65 -25.63 41.25
C ARG A 783 10.10 -26.15 42.57
N GLU A 784 8.78 -26.26 42.67
CA GLU A 784 8.10 -26.74 43.88
C GLU A 784 8.51 -28.19 44.22
N GLU A 785 8.51 -29.08 43.24
CA GLU A 785 8.92 -30.48 43.41
C GLU A 785 10.43 -30.61 43.66
N ALA A 786 11.27 -29.79 43.01
CA ALA A 786 12.73 -29.80 43.17
C ALA A 786 13.19 -29.32 44.56
N LEU A 787 12.40 -28.48 45.24
CA LEU A 787 12.68 -28.07 46.62
C LEU A 787 12.56 -29.23 47.61
N THR A 788 11.75 -30.23 47.31
CA THR A 788 11.47 -31.39 48.19
C THR A 788 12.11 -32.69 47.70
N ALA A 789 12.45 -32.78 46.41
CA ALA A 789 13.07 -33.96 45.83
C ALA A 789 14.60 -34.01 46.05
N ALA A 790 15.12 -35.22 46.25
CA ALA A 790 16.56 -35.48 46.27
C ALA A 790 17.19 -35.55 44.87
N ASP A 791 16.36 -35.67 43.82
CA ASP A 791 16.76 -35.96 42.44
C ASP A 791 15.95 -35.09 41.47
N PHE A 792 16.65 -34.26 40.69
CA PHE A 792 16.07 -33.31 39.73
C PHE A 792 15.28 -34.01 38.63
N SER A 793 15.71 -35.19 38.16
CA SER A 793 15.00 -35.94 37.13
C SER A 793 13.65 -36.44 37.64
N LYS A 794 13.58 -36.88 38.90
CA LYS A 794 12.32 -37.29 39.53
C LYS A 794 11.37 -36.12 39.75
N ALA A 795 11.89 -34.95 40.13
CA ALA A 795 11.09 -33.74 40.24
C ALA A 795 10.45 -33.39 38.88
N MET A 796 11.24 -33.42 37.80
CA MET A 796 10.75 -33.13 36.45
C MET A 796 9.68 -34.13 36.00
N HIS A 797 9.86 -35.44 36.21
CA HIS A 797 8.84 -36.44 35.88
C HIS A 797 7.50 -36.18 36.60
N ARG A 798 7.54 -35.80 37.89
CA ARG A 798 6.33 -35.49 38.65
C ARG A 798 5.63 -34.24 38.14
N SER A 799 6.40 -33.21 37.78
CA SER A 799 5.85 -31.98 37.19
C SER A 799 5.22 -32.24 35.83
N MET A 800 5.87 -33.03 34.97
CA MET A 800 5.32 -33.45 33.66
C MET A 800 4.00 -34.21 33.81
N ALA A 801 3.93 -35.15 34.74
CA ALA A 801 2.71 -35.95 34.97
C ALA A 801 1.53 -35.07 35.42
N LYS A 802 1.77 -34.10 36.30
CA LYS A 802 0.73 -33.21 36.84
C LYS A 802 0.31 -32.10 35.88
N MET A 803 1.26 -31.51 35.15
CA MET A 803 0.97 -30.38 34.26
C MET A 803 0.56 -30.80 32.86
N GLY A 804 0.89 -32.01 32.41
CA GLY A 804 0.68 -32.42 31.01
C GLY A 804 -0.78 -32.38 30.55
N THR A 805 -1.73 -32.87 31.37
CA THR A 805 -3.15 -32.82 31.00
C THR A 805 -3.71 -31.40 30.97
N VAL A 806 -3.20 -30.53 31.86
CA VAL A 806 -3.58 -29.12 31.92
C VAL A 806 -3.10 -28.40 30.66
N ILE A 807 -1.82 -28.57 30.30
CA ILE A 807 -1.21 -27.94 29.11
C ILE A 807 -1.89 -28.40 27.82
N ILE A 808 -2.18 -29.70 27.64
CA ILE A 808 -2.89 -30.18 26.43
C ILE A 808 -4.28 -29.57 26.33
N THR A 809 -5.03 -29.57 27.43
CA THR A 809 -6.39 -29.04 27.43
C THR A 809 -6.37 -27.56 27.07
N ALA A 810 -5.44 -26.80 27.66
CA ALA A 810 -5.25 -25.37 27.37
C ALA A 810 -4.84 -25.12 25.91
N ALA A 811 -3.88 -25.86 25.37
CA ALA A 811 -3.45 -25.73 23.98
C ALA A 811 -4.59 -26.01 22.98
N ILE A 812 -5.42 -27.04 23.24
CA ILE A 812 -6.60 -27.32 22.40
C ILE A 812 -7.65 -26.21 22.52
N LEU A 813 -7.87 -25.69 23.73
CA LEU A 813 -8.80 -24.58 23.97
C LEU A 813 -8.39 -23.32 23.24
N LEU A 814 -7.14 -22.91 23.40
CA LEU A 814 -6.61 -21.73 22.73
C LEU A 814 -6.55 -21.91 21.22
N ALA A 815 -6.12 -23.07 20.71
CA ALA A 815 -6.21 -23.37 19.27
C ALA A 815 -7.66 -23.29 18.75
N GLY A 816 -8.64 -23.72 19.54
CA GLY A 816 -10.05 -23.55 19.21
C GLY A 816 -10.50 -22.08 19.20
N THR A 817 -10.07 -21.29 20.18
CA THR A 817 -10.36 -19.84 20.25
C THR A 817 -9.80 -19.11 19.03
N PHE A 818 -8.55 -19.37 18.64
CA PHE A 818 -7.96 -18.78 17.43
C PHE A 818 -8.56 -19.35 16.15
N GLY A 819 -8.97 -20.62 16.14
CA GLY A 819 -9.66 -21.23 15.00
C GLY A 819 -10.98 -20.56 14.64
N ALA A 820 -11.60 -19.84 15.57
CA ALA A 820 -12.81 -19.05 15.33
C ALA A 820 -12.56 -17.80 14.46
N MET A 821 -11.30 -17.40 14.22
CA MET A 821 -10.90 -16.30 13.33
C MET A 821 -10.73 -16.73 11.87
N LEU A 822 -10.57 -18.03 11.60
CA LEU A 822 -10.41 -18.55 10.24
C LEU A 822 -11.60 -18.22 9.30
N PRO A 823 -12.88 -18.19 9.75
CA PRO A 823 -14.00 -17.78 8.91
C PRO A 823 -14.29 -16.26 8.95
N SER A 824 -13.30 -15.42 9.30
CA SER A 824 -13.49 -13.97 9.39
C SER A 824 -13.69 -13.29 8.03
N GLY A 825 -13.07 -13.81 6.97
CA GLY A 825 -13.06 -13.18 5.65
C GLY A 825 -11.98 -12.12 5.48
N VAL A 826 -11.06 -11.98 6.45
CA VAL A 826 -9.92 -11.06 6.39
C VAL A 826 -8.62 -11.86 6.43
N LEU A 827 -7.77 -11.66 5.42
CA LEU A 827 -6.58 -12.49 5.21
C LEU A 827 -5.61 -12.42 6.39
N SER A 828 -5.24 -11.23 6.86
CA SER A 828 -4.33 -11.04 7.98
C SER A 828 -4.81 -11.76 9.25
N LEU A 829 -6.13 -11.81 9.50
CA LEU A 829 -6.70 -12.52 10.65
C LEU A 829 -6.59 -14.03 10.51
N MET A 830 -6.80 -14.55 9.30
CA MET A 830 -6.62 -15.95 9.01
C MET A 830 -5.16 -16.38 9.16
N GLN A 831 -4.22 -15.55 8.69
CA GLN A 831 -2.78 -15.82 8.80
C GLN A 831 -2.30 -15.74 10.26
N ILE A 832 -2.71 -14.72 11.03
CA ILE A 832 -2.41 -14.63 12.48
C ILE A 832 -2.97 -15.85 13.21
N ALA A 833 -4.21 -16.24 12.92
CA ALA A 833 -4.81 -17.43 13.51
C ALA A 833 -4.01 -18.70 13.16
N ALA A 834 -3.57 -18.85 11.91
CA ALA A 834 -2.75 -19.98 11.48
C ALA A 834 -1.40 -20.03 12.24
N ILE A 835 -0.70 -18.90 12.40
CA ILE A 835 0.54 -18.82 13.19
C ILE A 835 0.24 -19.22 14.65
N VAL A 836 -0.76 -18.60 15.28
CA VAL A 836 -1.01 -18.86 16.70
C VAL A 836 -1.48 -20.31 16.93
N ILE A 837 -2.35 -20.86 16.08
CA ILE A 837 -2.82 -22.25 16.18
C ILE A 837 -1.67 -23.24 16.00
N THR A 838 -0.92 -23.12 14.90
CA THR A 838 0.19 -24.04 14.61
C THR A 838 1.29 -23.91 15.65
N GLY A 839 1.62 -22.69 16.06
CA GLY A 839 2.58 -22.39 17.10
C GLY A 839 2.19 -22.94 18.47
N LEU A 840 0.95 -22.75 18.92
CA LEU A 840 0.50 -23.27 20.22
C LEU A 840 0.42 -24.80 20.25
N LEU A 841 0.00 -25.42 19.14
CA LEU A 841 -0.01 -26.89 19.03
C LEU A 841 1.41 -27.45 18.98
N LEU A 842 2.29 -26.87 18.17
CA LEU A 842 3.70 -27.25 18.08
C LEU A 842 4.39 -27.07 19.44
N TYR A 843 4.16 -25.94 20.10
CA TYR A 843 4.75 -25.67 21.39
C TYR A 843 4.20 -26.59 22.48
N GLY A 844 2.89 -26.63 22.66
CA GLY A 844 2.25 -27.37 23.74
C GLY A 844 2.38 -28.89 23.62
N LEU A 845 2.42 -29.44 22.40
CA LEU A 845 2.44 -30.89 22.17
C LEU A 845 3.83 -31.44 21.88
N ILE A 846 4.75 -30.63 21.34
CA ILE A 846 6.07 -31.09 20.88
C ILE A 846 7.18 -30.35 21.63
N VAL A 847 7.35 -29.05 21.41
CA VAL A 847 8.53 -28.32 21.89
C VAL A 847 8.59 -28.27 23.42
N LEU A 848 7.52 -27.85 24.09
CA LEU A 848 7.46 -27.75 25.54
C LEU A 848 7.70 -29.10 26.25
N PRO A 849 7.00 -30.21 25.93
CA PRO A 849 7.21 -31.47 26.66
C PRO A 849 8.53 -32.19 26.33
N LEU A 850 9.15 -31.92 25.18
CA LEU A 850 10.39 -32.56 24.75
C LEU A 850 11.64 -31.73 25.02
N LEU A 851 11.65 -30.46 24.64
CA LEU A 851 12.83 -29.59 24.69
C LEU A 851 13.07 -29.06 26.09
N VAL A 852 12.06 -28.43 26.70
CA VAL A 852 12.22 -27.73 27.99
C VAL A 852 12.67 -28.68 29.12
N PRO A 853 12.05 -29.85 29.36
CA PRO A 853 12.52 -30.81 30.35
C PRO A 853 13.92 -31.36 30.05
N ALA A 854 14.22 -31.66 28.77
CA ALA A 854 15.50 -32.21 28.36
C ALA A 854 16.64 -31.23 28.66
N VAL A 855 16.46 -29.94 28.33
CA VAL A 855 17.42 -28.89 28.63
C VAL A 855 17.53 -28.67 30.13
N THR A 856 16.40 -28.56 30.84
CA THR A 856 16.37 -28.35 32.31
C THR A 856 17.13 -29.44 33.06
N VAL A 857 16.91 -30.71 32.70
CA VAL A 857 17.59 -31.85 33.34
C VAL A 857 19.07 -31.92 32.95
N SER A 858 19.42 -31.55 31.71
CA SER A 858 20.82 -31.51 31.25
C SER A 858 21.65 -30.47 32.03
N PHE A 859 21.07 -29.32 32.34
CA PHE A 859 21.71 -28.30 33.20
C PHE A 859 21.66 -28.65 34.69
N ALA A 860 20.75 -29.52 35.12
CA ALA A 860 20.55 -29.95 36.51
C ALA A 860 20.56 -28.75 37.50
N GLY A 861 21.49 -28.73 38.47
CA GLY A 861 21.62 -27.63 39.42
C GLY A 861 22.04 -26.29 38.78
N GLY A 862 22.71 -26.34 37.63
CA GLY A 862 23.11 -25.16 36.85
C GLY A 862 21.93 -24.39 36.26
N ALA A 863 20.75 -25.03 36.12
CA ALA A 863 19.54 -24.35 35.68
C ALA A 863 19.10 -23.23 36.64
N TRP A 864 19.61 -23.18 37.87
CA TRP A 864 19.30 -22.14 38.86
C TRP A 864 20.33 -21.00 38.92
N TRP A 865 21.33 -21.01 38.04
CA TRP A 865 22.36 -19.97 38.04
C TRP A 865 21.77 -18.60 37.68
N PRO A 866 22.19 -17.49 38.33
CA PRO A 866 23.22 -17.39 39.38
C PRO A 866 22.71 -17.54 40.83
N PHE A 867 21.40 -17.57 41.06
CA PHE A 867 20.82 -17.41 42.40
C PHE A 867 20.80 -18.69 43.25
N GLY A 868 20.86 -19.85 42.60
CA GLY A 868 20.83 -21.17 43.23
C GLY A 868 19.47 -21.56 43.83
N LEU A 869 19.26 -22.87 44.04
CA LEU A 869 18.04 -23.39 44.66
C LEU A 869 18.11 -23.24 46.19
N LYS A 870 17.47 -22.22 46.76
CA LYS A 870 17.34 -22.10 48.24
C LYS A 870 16.36 -23.15 48.78
N LYS A 871 16.87 -24.27 49.29
CA LYS A 871 16.07 -25.25 50.06
C LYS A 871 15.46 -24.53 51.27
N LYS A 872 14.14 -24.67 51.47
CA LYS A 872 13.50 -24.26 52.73
C LYS A 872 14.17 -25.07 53.85
N LYS A 873 14.79 -24.38 54.81
CA LYS A 873 15.29 -24.98 56.04
C LYS A 873 14.15 -25.50 56.89
#